data_AF-A0A415S1T4-F1
#
_entry.id   AF-A0A415S1T4-F1
#
_cell.length_a   1.000
_cell.length_b   1.000
_cell.length_c   1.000
_cell.angle_alpha   90.00
_cell.angle_beta   90.00
_cell.angle_gamma   90.00
#
_symmetry.space_group_name_H-M   'P 1'
#
loop_
_entity.id
_entity.type
_entity.pdbx_description
1 polymer ?
#
loop_
_entity_poly.entity_id
_entity_poly.type
_entity_poly.pdbx_seq_one_letter_code
_entity_poly.pdbx_strand_id
1 'polypeptide(L)'
;MNSEIKEYFDLLLEACCAEDFSLRSAYRQLRELLEHLCRTQMADSSLQMTDLSARINFVSSKLGLTVAEQNRLHTFRLTSNAVLNRQAEPSREQLLRDAKTLSFFVKRLTGEAVPAELYRLLPHADATYIAAPVAKERVRRMRVSFQYADENYLYVLPVDTVADEPLRVRYNVPQINDEFAETCGLLWRHAQVNLLDVAIDESGVLTPSFIILEPDYLLDISSLAECFREYGHHPANYLLARLQTPDNTRPLLLGNIANLFLDEWIHAEGEPDYLACMKKAFRSYPIELAACADLRDHEKEREFFADCKRHFDNIRQTVTKTFRESGYELDKTDAVLEPSYICEALGLQGRLDYMQRDMSSFIEMKSGKADEYTIRGKVEPKENNKVQMLLYQAVLEYAMGRDHRRVKSYLLYTRYPLLYPARPSWAMLRRVMDVRNRIVANEYGIQLRNSPQYTAERLQDIKSETLNERQLDNILWKRYLCPSIDAVTQRINALSALEQSYFYALYNFITKELYTSKSGDVEYEGRAGAAALWLATLAEKSENGEILYDLVIRQNHAADIHKPYLVLERVHPDADTLPNFRQGDAIVLYERNVNEDNVTNKMVFKGNIEYISDCDVCIRLRATQQNISVLPMDSRYAIEHDYMDTSFRSMYSGLSAFLSATKDRRDLLLNQREPEFDSAFDGAIAAATDDFVRITLKAQAAKDYFLLIGPPGTGKTSRALRGMVEAFYREGKEILLLSYTNRAVDEICKMLTAITPEVNFIRIGNELSCEEAYRPYLIENVLETCSTRREVQERMAHCRIFVGTVATLSAKAELFRLKTFDVALIDEATQILEPQLLGLLCMRGVTGGNAIGKFVLIGDHKQLPAVVLQSSEQSEVYDEGLRTIGLCNLKDSLFERFYRNAMKQRSACCLQPSTGDSQSSVAGSPFSALRSLDILCRQGRMNVEVAAFPNHAFYGGLLQPVGLEHQTGSLKLSPELSTNEFAALLTRRVAFLPSTPEPPMQSVKMNHSEARIVARLAAAVFQQYVSANGCFKASALGIITPYRSQIALIKKEIAALDIPALNDVLVDTVERFQGSERDIIIYSFCVNRAYQLRLLANLTEENGIQIDRKLNVALTRARKQMFITGVPQLLEQNPIYSRLLKYCRL
;
A
#
# COMPACT_ATOMS: atom_id res chain seq x y z
N MET A 1 42.56 7.19 48.69
CA MET A 1 41.23 6.75 49.20
C MET A 1 40.69 7.60 50.35
N ASN A 2 41.09 7.49 51.62
CA ASN A 2 40.42 8.27 52.69
C ASN A 2 40.52 9.81 52.57
N SER A 3 41.57 10.35 51.92
CA SER A 3 41.67 11.80 51.70
C SER A 3 40.83 12.29 50.51
N GLU A 4 40.65 11.48 49.46
CA GLU A 4 39.84 11.82 48.27
C GLU A 4 38.33 11.76 48.56
N ILE A 5 37.89 10.79 49.36
CA ILE A 5 36.48 10.67 49.73
C ILE A 5 36.04 11.89 50.56
N LYS A 6 36.93 12.37 51.44
CA LYS A 6 36.71 13.58 52.22
C LYS A 6 36.56 14.81 51.31
N GLU A 7 37.43 14.93 50.30
CA GLU A 7 37.39 16.00 49.30
C GLU A 7 36.07 16.01 48.51
N TYR A 8 35.50 14.85 48.16
CA TYR A 8 34.19 14.77 47.48
C TYR A 8 33.06 15.34 48.33
N PHE A 9 33.03 15.05 49.64
CA PHE A 9 32.02 15.59 50.54
C PHE A 9 32.25 17.07 50.89
N ASP A 10 33.52 17.51 50.96
CA ASP A 10 33.87 18.91 51.18
C ASP A 10 33.41 19.78 49.99
N LEU A 11 33.60 19.31 48.75
CA LEU A 11 33.08 19.96 47.53
C LEU A 11 31.54 20.04 47.52
N LEU A 12 30.85 19.00 47.97
CA LEU A 12 29.39 18.99 48.10
C LEU A 12 28.91 19.98 49.18
N LEU A 13 29.64 20.08 50.29
CA LEU A 13 29.35 21.00 51.39
C LEU A 13 29.54 22.46 50.96
N GLU A 14 30.63 22.77 50.27
CA GLU A 14 30.90 24.10 49.73
C GLU A 14 29.81 24.53 48.74
N ALA A 15 29.42 23.63 47.83
CA ALA A 15 28.34 23.88 46.89
C ALA A 15 26.98 24.14 47.57
N CYS A 16 26.67 23.46 48.69
CA CYS A 16 25.44 23.68 49.45
C CYS A 16 25.41 25.01 50.22
N CYS A 17 26.58 25.57 50.55
CA CYS A 17 26.73 26.83 51.28
C CYS A 17 26.78 28.07 50.34
N ALA A 18 26.69 27.88 49.03
CA ALA A 18 26.74 28.94 48.03
C ALA A 18 25.57 29.95 48.14
N GLU A 19 25.87 31.24 47.99
CA GLU A 19 24.89 32.35 47.90
C GLU A 19 24.29 32.48 46.49
N ASP A 20 23.16 33.19 46.32
CA ASP A 20 22.36 33.23 45.08
C ASP A 20 23.16 33.59 43.81
N PHE A 21 24.10 34.54 43.89
CA PHE A 21 24.97 34.92 42.75
C PHE A 21 26.03 33.86 42.38
N SER A 22 26.26 32.88 43.26
CA SER A 22 27.27 31.82 43.11
C SER A 22 26.70 30.44 42.77
N LEU A 23 25.37 30.27 42.72
CA LEU A 23 24.71 28.98 42.45
C LEU A 23 25.13 28.35 41.11
N ARG A 24 25.38 29.17 40.08
CA ARG A 24 25.86 28.68 38.78
C ARG A 24 27.26 28.06 38.88
N SER A 25 28.13 28.63 39.71
CA SER A 25 29.46 28.08 40.01
C SER A 25 29.35 26.78 40.80
N ALA A 26 28.41 26.71 41.76
CA ALA A 26 28.12 25.49 42.50
C ALA A 26 27.62 24.36 41.56
N TYR A 27 26.70 24.64 40.63
CA TYR A 27 26.29 23.66 39.61
C TYR A 27 27.45 23.20 38.72
N ARG A 28 28.42 24.08 38.42
CA ARG A 28 29.64 23.70 37.69
C ARG A 28 30.48 22.71 38.48
N GLN A 29 30.73 23.01 39.77
CA GLN A 29 31.50 22.13 40.66
C GLN A 29 30.82 20.76 40.85
N LEU A 30 29.51 20.73 41.09
CA LEU A 30 28.75 19.49 41.22
C LEU A 30 28.77 18.67 39.92
N ARG A 31 28.75 19.35 38.76
CA ARG A 31 28.82 18.70 37.45
C ARG A 31 30.20 18.07 37.20
N GLU A 32 31.27 18.80 37.51
CA GLU A 32 32.64 18.30 37.42
C GLU A 32 32.87 17.11 38.36
N LEU A 33 32.32 17.16 39.58
CA LEU A 33 32.36 16.06 40.53
C LEU A 33 31.68 14.79 39.97
N LEU A 34 30.48 14.91 39.41
CA LEU A 34 29.79 13.77 38.78
C LEU A 34 30.60 13.17 37.62
N GLU A 35 31.20 14.01 36.78
CA GLU A 35 32.04 13.56 35.67
C GLU A 35 33.28 12.80 36.16
N HIS A 36 33.92 13.31 37.22
CA HIS A 36 35.06 12.68 37.85
C HIS A 36 34.68 11.31 38.47
N LEU A 37 33.62 11.26 39.28
CA LEU A 37 33.10 10.03 39.90
C LEU A 37 32.74 8.95 38.87
N CYS A 38 32.21 9.35 37.73
CA CYS A 38 31.90 8.40 36.66
C CYS A 38 33.16 7.90 35.95
N ARG A 39 34.18 8.75 35.75
CA ARG A 39 35.44 8.36 35.08
C ARG A 39 36.29 7.44 35.93
N THR A 40 36.39 7.66 37.23
CA THR A 40 37.19 6.82 38.14
C THR A 40 36.70 5.38 38.17
N GLN A 41 35.41 5.15 37.96
CA GLN A 41 34.81 3.81 37.88
C GLN A 41 35.05 3.07 36.55
N MET A 42 35.71 3.72 35.60
CA MET A 42 35.90 3.26 34.23
C MET A 42 37.38 3.10 33.82
N ALA A 43 38.32 3.24 34.76
CA ALA A 43 39.76 3.21 34.46
C ALA A 43 40.29 1.88 33.90
N ASP A 44 39.57 0.76 34.09
CA ASP A 44 39.97 -0.60 33.65
C ASP A 44 39.17 -1.14 32.44
N SER A 45 38.36 -0.33 31.74
CA SER A 45 37.54 -0.80 30.59
C SER A 45 38.07 -0.32 29.23
N SER A 46 38.12 -1.23 28.24
CA SER A 46 38.45 -0.93 26.83
C SER A 46 37.35 -0.15 26.09
N LEU A 47 36.27 0.21 26.78
CA LEU A 47 35.07 0.87 26.25
C LEU A 47 35.24 2.39 26.19
N GLN A 48 35.37 2.95 24.99
CA GLN A 48 35.29 4.39 24.79
C GLN A 48 33.83 4.87 24.87
N MET A 49 33.41 5.39 26.03
CA MET A 49 32.10 6.03 26.19
C MET A 49 32.17 7.54 25.96
N THR A 50 31.34 8.01 25.02
CA THR A 50 31.43 9.36 24.43
C THR A 50 30.69 10.46 25.20
N ASP A 51 29.80 10.14 26.15
CA ASP A 51 29.13 11.15 26.99
C ASP A 51 28.91 10.74 28.45
N LEU A 52 28.72 11.74 29.32
CA LEU A 52 28.48 11.54 30.75
C LEU A 52 27.23 10.69 31.02
N SER A 53 26.22 10.77 30.16
CA SER A 53 25.01 10.01 30.35
C SER A 53 25.27 8.51 30.21
N ALA A 54 26.08 8.09 29.24
CA ALA A 54 26.48 6.70 29.04
C ALA A 54 27.31 6.21 30.23
N ARG A 55 28.20 7.05 30.75
CA ARG A 55 28.99 6.74 31.95
C ARG A 55 28.11 6.57 33.19
N ILE A 56 27.14 7.46 33.42
CA ILE A 56 26.17 7.32 34.51
C ILE A 56 25.44 5.97 34.39
N ASN A 57 24.98 5.58 33.20
CA ASN A 57 24.29 4.30 33.00
C ASN A 57 25.19 3.10 33.31
N PHE A 58 26.41 3.12 32.80
CA PHE A 58 27.39 2.06 33.03
C PHE A 58 27.68 1.90 34.53
N VAL A 59 27.98 3.01 35.21
CA VAL A 59 28.26 3.02 36.66
C VAL A 59 27.02 2.65 37.47
N SER A 60 25.83 3.10 37.07
CA SER A 60 24.56 2.75 37.73
C SER A 60 24.28 1.26 37.65
N SER A 61 24.48 0.65 36.48
CA SER A 61 24.36 -0.80 36.28
C SER A 61 25.39 -1.57 37.10
N LYS A 62 26.66 -1.13 37.07
CA LYS A 62 27.77 -1.72 37.83
C LYS A 62 27.54 -1.70 39.34
N LEU A 63 26.91 -0.64 39.87
CA LEU A 63 26.62 -0.47 41.30
C LEU A 63 25.24 -1.02 41.71
N GLY A 64 24.44 -1.52 40.77
CA GLY A 64 23.08 -1.99 41.06
C GLY A 64 22.15 -0.89 41.58
N LEU A 65 22.29 0.35 41.09
CA LEU A 65 21.39 1.44 41.46
C LEU A 65 19.97 1.15 40.97
N THR A 66 18.98 1.53 41.78
CA THR A 66 17.57 1.47 41.38
C THR A 66 17.28 2.46 40.25
N VAL A 67 16.24 2.21 39.46
CA VAL A 67 15.80 3.11 38.39
C VAL A 67 15.52 4.52 38.92
N ALA A 68 15.00 4.64 40.14
CA ALA A 68 14.77 5.92 40.79
C ALA A 68 16.09 6.67 41.06
N GLU A 69 17.12 6.00 41.58
CA GLU A 69 18.45 6.59 41.80
C GLU A 69 19.14 6.99 40.49
N GLN A 70 19.02 6.16 39.46
CA GLN A 70 19.56 6.45 38.12
C GLN A 70 18.85 7.65 37.48
N ASN A 71 17.52 7.75 37.57
CA ASN A 71 16.77 8.88 37.06
C ASN A 71 17.11 10.18 37.78
N ARG A 72 17.42 10.13 39.09
CA ARG A 72 17.88 11.31 39.84
C ARG A 72 19.22 11.82 39.31
N LEU A 73 20.18 10.93 39.04
CA LEU A 73 21.47 11.30 38.43
C LEU A 73 21.30 11.90 37.03
N HIS A 74 20.39 11.36 36.21
CA HIS A 74 20.08 11.95 34.90
C HIS A 74 19.32 13.27 35.00
N THR A 75 18.45 13.42 35.99
CA THR A 75 17.73 14.68 36.24
C THR A 75 18.75 15.77 36.60
N PHE A 76 19.63 15.51 37.57
CA PHE A 76 20.72 16.44 37.89
C PHE A 76 21.61 16.72 36.66
N ARG A 77 21.93 15.71 35.85
CA ARG A 77 22.68 15.90 34.60
C ARG A 77 21.99 16.87 33.64
N LEU A 78 20.67 16.81 33.52
CA LEU A 78 19.89 17.71 32.66
C LEU A 78 19.77 19.10 33.27
N THR A 79 19.45 19.19 34.56
CA THR A 79 19.33 20.46 35.30
C THR A 79 20.65 21.23 35.27
N SER A 80 21.76 20.59 35.62
CA SER A 80 23.10 21.20 35.51
C SER A 80 23.43 21.66 34.09
N ASN A 81 23.05 20.89 33.06
CA ASN A 81 23.32 21.27 31.66
C ASN A 81 22.49 22.49 31.22
N ALA A 82 21.21 22.55 31.59
CA ALA A 82 20.34 23.68 31.30
C ALA A 82 20.81 24.96 32.00
N VAL A 83 21.20 24.85 33.29
CA VAL A 83 21.76 25.98 34.05
C VAL A 83 23.07 26.46 33.42
N LEU A 84 24.03 25.55 33.16
CA LEU A 84 25.34 25.91 32.60
C LEU A 84 25.24 26.51 31.20
N ASN A 85 24.27 26.08 30.39
CA ASN A 85 24.01 26.63 29.04
C ASN A 85 23.09 27.86 29.00
N ARG A 86 22.73 28.44 30.17
CA ARG A 86 21.84 29.62 30.27
C ARG A 86 20.42 29.39 29.72
N GLN A 87 19.95 28.14 29.76
CA GLN A 87 18.59 27.76 29.36
C GLN A 87 17.61 27.76 30.54
N ALA A 88 18.11 27.74 31.78
CA ALA A 88 17.34 27.82 33.02
C ALA A 88 18.10 28.63 34.07
N GLU A 89 17.39 29.35 34.94
CA GLU A 89 17.97 30.04 36.09
C GLU A 89 18.16 29.06 37.28
N PRO A 90 19.30 29.09 37.98
CA PRO A 90 19.55 28.19 39.10
C PRO A 90 18.69 28.56 40.31
N SER A 91 18.05 27.57 40.92
CA SER A 91 17.37 27.74 42.21
C SER A 91 18.09 26.98 43.32
N ARG A 92 18.12 27.57 44.51
CA ARG A 92 18.76 27.00 45.69
C ARG A 92 18.12 25.68 46.12
N GLU A 93 16.80 25.59 46.03
CA GLU A 93 16.05 24.38 46.37
C GLU A 93 16.41 23.20 45.45
N GLN A 94 16.52 23.44 44.13
CA GLN A 94 16.96 22.42 43.17
C GLN A 94 18.42 22.02 43.41
N LEU A 95 19.29 22.98 43.73
CA LEU A 95 20.70 22.71 44.01
C LEU A 95 20.86 21.77 45.21
N LEU A 96 20.13 22.02 46.31
CA LEU A 96 20.18 21.18 47.50
C LEU A 96 19.61 19.76 47.25
N ARG A 97 18.56 19.65 46.42
CA ARG A 97 18.03 18.35 45.96
C ARG A 97 19.07 17.57 45.12
N ASP A 98 19.76 18.27 44.23
CA ASP A 98 20.74 17.67 43.33
C ASP A 98 22.04 17.30 44.08
N ALA A 99 22.45 18.14 45.04
CA ALA A 99 23.53 17.84 45.98
C ALA A 99 23.19 16.63 46.86
N LYS A 100 21.93 16.46 47.28
CA LYS A 100 21.47 15.23 47.96
C LYS A 100 21.70 14.02 47.06
N THR A 101 21.27 14.10 45.79
CA THR A 101 21.47 13.02 44.82
C THR A 101 22.94 12.62 44.69
N LEU A 102 23.85 13.57 44.56
CA LEU A 102 25.29 13.29 44.47
C LEU A 102 25.89 12.78 45.79
N SER A 103 25.45 13.29 46.94
CA SER A 103 25.92 12.84 48.25
C SER A 103 25.61 11.36 48.49
N PHE A 104 24.42 10.91 48.11
CA PHE A 104 24.04 9.50 48.18
C PHE A 104 24.75 8.64 47.12
N PHE A 105 25.06 9.21 45.96
CA PHE A 105 25.85 8.53 44.93
C PHE A 105 27.30 8.32 45.38
N VAL A 106 27.94 9.31 45.99
CA VAL A 106 29.27 9.18 46.62
C VAL A 106 29.22 8.10 47.71
N LYS A 107 28.24 8.14 48.61
CA LYS A 107 28.04 7.09 49.62
C LYS A 107 27.93 5.69 49.02
N ARG A 108 27.21 5.53 47.91
CA ARG A 108 27.09 4.24 47.21
C ARG A 108 28.39 3.79 46.54
N LEU A 109 29.17 4.73 46.03
CA LEU A 109 30.46 4.46 45.39
C LEU A 109 31.55 4.07 46.39
N THR A 110 31.57 4.71 47.56
CA THR A 110 32.69 4.63 48.50
C THR A 110 32.37 3.79 49.73
N GLY A 111 31.10 3.55 50.04
CA GLY A 111 30.64 2.91 51.27
C GLY A 111 30.64 3.84 52.50
N GLU A 112 31.16 5.05 52.39
CA GLU A 112 31.27 6.01 53.49
C GLU A 112 29.96 6.77 53.73
N ALA A 113 29.63 7.02 55.00
CA ALA A 113 28.43 7.75 55.36
C ALA A 113 28.54 9.24 54.98
N VAL A 114 27.41 9.85 54.60
CA VAL A 114 27.35 11.31 54.35
C VAL A 114 27.64 12.05 55.66
N PRO A 115 28.60 13.01 55.69
CA PRO A 115 28.92 13.76 56.90
C PRO A 115 27.70 14.48 57.49
N ALA A 116 27.60 14.52 58.81
CA ALA A 116 26.43 15.08 59.50
C ALA A 116 26.19 16.57 59.18
N GLU A 117 27.24 17.34 58.95
CA GLU A 117 27.16 18.76 58.58
C GLU A 117 26.51 18.95 57.21
N LEU A 118 26.95 18.18 56.20
CA LEU A 118 26.33 18.17 54.88
C LEU A 118 24.90 17.64 54.95
N TYR A 119 24.67 16.54 55.66
CA TYR A 119 23.36 15.90 55.77
C TYR A 119 22.28 16.83 56.33
N ARG A 120 22.63 17.74 57.24
CA ARG A 120 21.72 18.75 57.81
C ARG A 120 21.27 19.82 56.79
N LEU A 121 22.05 20.05 55.73
CA LEU A 121 21.72 21.00 54.67
C LEU A 121 20.84 20.39 53.57
N LEU A 122 20.81 19.05 53.48
CA LEU A 122 20.06 18.34 52.46
C LEU A 122 18.56 18.29 52.81
N PRO A 123 17.65 18.41 51.83
CA PRO A 123 16.21 18.41 52.10
C PRO A 123 15.74 17.08 52.72
N HIS A 124 15.00 17.17 53.85
CA HIS A 124 14.49 16.01 54.59
C HIS A 124 13.37 15.26 53.85
N ALA A 125 12.47 15.99 53.17
CA ALA A 125 11.50 15.41 52.26
C ALA A 125 12.15 15.27 50.88
N ASP A 126 12.03 14.08 50.26
CA ASP A 126 12.18 13.99 48.81
C ASP A 126 10.98 14.78 48.26
N ALA A 127 11.21 16.01 47.79
CA ALA A 127 10.21 16.75 47.03
C ALA A 127 9.88 15.89 45.81
N THR A 128 8.82 15.10 45.95
CA THR A 128 8.29 14.19 44.97
C THR A 128 8.06 14.97 43.70
N TYR A 129 8.68 14.51 42.61
CA TYR A 129 8.06 14.56 41.29
C TYR A 129 6.55 14.43 41.48
N ILE A 130 5.79 15.43 41.01
CA ILE A 130 4.35 15.57 41.25
C ILE A 130 3.74 14.18 41.38
N ALA A 131 3.32 13.84 42.60
CA ALA A 131 2.70 12.55 42.85
C ALA A 131 1.47 12.49 41.95
N ALA A 132 1.52 11.63 40.93
CA ALA A 132 0.31 11.23 40.27
C ALA A 132 -0.69 10.80 41.37
N PRO A 133 -1.98 11.18 41.27
CA PRO A 133 -2.97 10.76 42.25
C PRO A 133 -2.85 9.25 42.47
N VAL A 134 -2.97 8.81 43.73
CA VAL A 134 -2.83 7.39 44.08
C VAL A 134 -3.85 6.61 43.25
N ALA A 135 -3.36 5.89 42.24
CA ALA A 135 -4.21 5.15 41.34
C ALA A 135 -4.81 3.97 42.12
N LYS A 136 -6.13 3.95 42.25
CA LYS A 136 -6.86 2.81 42.80
C LYS A 136 -6.71 1.59 41.88
N GLU A 137 -6.72 1.85 40.58
CA GLU A 137 -6.63 0.84 39.54
C GLU A 137 -5.82 1.38 38.35
N ARG A 138 -5.18 0.46 37.60
CA ARG A 138 -4.51 0.78 36.34
C ARG A 138 -5.04 -0.11 35.22
N VAL A 139 -5.48 0.52 34.14
CA VAL A 139 -5.94 -0.16 32.93
C VAL A 139 -4.93 0.11 31.83
N ARG A 140 -4.39 -0.95 31.24
CA ARG A 140 -3.34 -0.83 30.21
C ARG A 140 -3.85 -0.13 28.95
N ARG A 141 -5.09 -0.42 28.57
CA ARG A 141 -5.71 0.12 27.38
C ARG A 141 -7.23 0.16 27.56
N MET A 142 -7.85 1.26 27.13
CA MET A 142 -9.29 1.42 27.07
C MET A 142 -9.67 2.10 25.76
N ARG A 143 -10.60 1.50 25.01
CA ARG A 143 -11.15 2.10 23.79
C ARG A 143 -12.42 2.88 24.12
N VAL A 144 -12.47 4.15 23.71
CA VAL A 144 -13.55 5.08 24.05
C VAL A 144 -13.99 5.87 22.81
N SER A 145 -15.23 6.35 22.84
CA SER A 145 -15.79 7.28 21.86
C SER A 145 -15.94 8.66 22.51
N PHE A 146 -15.29 9.67 21.94
CA PHE A 146 -15.33 11.03 22.44
C PHE A 146 -16.73 11.65 22.29
N GLN A 147 -17.21 12.38 23.31
CA GLN A 147 -18.51 13.07 23.26
C GLN A 147 -18.32 14.59 23.18
N TYR A 148 -17.67 15.17 24.18
CA TYR A 148 -17.37 16.59 24.27
C TYR A 148 -16.25 16.82 25.30
N ALA A 149 -15.74 18.04 25.40
CA ALA A 149 -14.73 18.45 26.37
C ALA A 149 -15.16 19.72 27.11
N ASP A 150 -14.70 19.87 28.35
CA ASP A 150 -14.67 21.15 29.07
C ASP A 150 -13.21 21.56 29.35
N GLU A 151 -12.98 22.62 30.15
CA GLU A 151 -11.63 23.11 30.45
C GLU A 151 -10.72 22.10 31.18
N ASN A 152 -11.29 21.08 31.83
CA ASN A 152 -10.58 20.17 32.72
C ASN A 152 -10.66 18.69 32.28
N TYR A 153 -11.71 18.31 31.55
CA TYR A 153 -12.02 16.91 31.24
C TYR A 153 -12.50 16.71 29.81
N LEU A 154 -12.11 15.56 29.24
CA LEU A 154 -12.80 14.96 28.10
C LEU A 154 -13.88 14.02 28.64
N TYR A 155 -15.07 14.09 28.06
CA TYR A 155 -16.18 13.19 28.37
C TYR A 155 -16.28 12.15 27.27
N VAL A 156 -16.17 10.88 27.66
CA VAL A 156 -16.05 9.77 26.72
C VAL A 156 -16.98 8.62 27.11
N LEU A 157 -17.45 7.86 26.12
CA LEU A 157 -18.19 6.62 26.36
C LEU A 157 -17.29 5.43 26.06
N PRO A 158 -17.17 4.43 26.94
CA PRO A 158 -16.44 3.21 26.61
C PRO A 158 -17.11 2.48 25.45
N VAL A 159 -16.30 1.89 24.55
CA VAL A 159 -16.81 1.17 23.36
C VAL A 159 -17.17 -0.28 23.71
N ASP A 160 -16.36 -0.90 24.58
CA ASP A 160 -16.49 -2.33 24.90
C ASP A 160 -17.48 -2.63 26.04
N THR A 161 -17.93 -1.59 26.75
CA THR A 161 -18.85 -1.72 27.89
C THR A 161 -19.93 -0.66 27.81
N VAL A 162 -21.13 -0.96 28.29
CA VAL A 162 -22.20 0.04 28.41
C VAL A 162 -21.97 0.88 29.66
N ALA A 163 -22.00 2.20 29.52
CA ALA A 163 -21.98 3.14 30.64
C ALA A 163 -23.17 4.09 30.51
N ASP A 164 -23.91 4.28 31.61
CA ASP A 164 -25.07 5.17 31.66
C ASP A 164 -24.66 6.66 31.63
N GLU A 165 -23.44 6.98 32.10
CA GLU A 165 -22.87 8.32 32.10
C GLU A 165 -21.48 8.34 31.43
N PRO A 166 -21.09 9.46 30.78
CA PRO A 166 -19.75 9.61 30.23
C PRO A 166 -18.66 9.55 31.30
N LEU A 167 -17.62 8.76 31.02
CA LEU A 167 -16.40 8.73 31.81
C LEU A 167 -15.63 10.04 31.65
N ARG A 168 -15.03 10.50 32.75
CA ARG A 168 -14.23 11.73 32.78
C ARG A 168 -12.75 11.40 32.59
N VAL A 169 -12.13 12.00 31.59
CA VAL A 169 -10.71 11.84 31.27
C VAL A 169 -9.98 13.14 31.52
N ARG A 170 -9.01 13.12 32.44
CA ARG A 170 -8.13 14.26 32.70
C ARG A 170 -7.06 14.32 31.61
N TYR A 171 -6.98 15.45 30.92
CA TYR A 171 -5.98 15.73 29.88
C TYR A 171 -5.17 16.97 30.25
N ASN A 172 -4.12 17.27 29.48
CA ASN A 172 -3.23 18.39 29.73
C ASN A 172 -2.54 18.35 31.11
N VAL A 173 -2.25 17.14 31.61
CA VAL A 173 -1.59 16.92 32.90
C VAL A 173 -0.07 16.96 32.70
N PRO A 174 0.64 17.90 33.34
CA PRO A 174 2.08 18.09 33.14
C PRO A 174 2.89 16.81 33.33
N GLN A 175 3.77 16.52 32.38
CA GLN A 175 4.66 15.34 32.33
C GLN A 175 3.96 13.99 32.12
N ILE A 176 2.63 13.96 32.12
CA ILE A 176 1.83 12.75 31.93
C ILE A 176 1.28 12.70 30.51
N ASN A 177 0.49 13.71 30.11
CA ASN A 177 -0.20 13.75 28.82
C ASN A 177 -0.39 15.18 28.28
N ASP A 178 0.40 16.15 28.76
CA ASP A 178 0.39 17.54 28.31
C ASP A 178 0.77 17.71 26.83
N GLU A 179 1.53 16.77 26.28
CA GLU A 179 1.89 16.80 24.86
C GLU A 179 0.69 16.62 23.91
N PHE A 180 -0.47 16.15 24.40
CA PHE A 180 -1.69 15.95 23.61
C PHE A 180 -2.67 17.12 23.66
N ALA A 181 -2.28 18.28 24.19
CA ALA A 181 -3.18 19.44 24.29
C ALA A 181 -3.75 19.86 22.92
N GLU A 182 -2.92 19.86 21.85
CA GLU A 182 -3.37 20.12 20.49
C GLU A 182 -4.30 19.02 19.97
N THR A 183 -3.91 17.74 20.12
CA THR A 183 -4.79 16.60 19.79
C THR A 183 -6.18 16.76 20.41
N CYS A 184 -6.27 17.11 21.70
CA CYS A 184 -7.54 17.24 22.41
C CYS A 184 -8.44 18.35 21.83
N GLY A 185 -7.83 19.43 21.30
CA GLY A 185 -8.55 20.50 20.60
C GLY A 185 -9.05 20.12 19.20
N LEU A 186 -8.57 19.02 18.63
CA LEU A 186 -8.93 18.53 17.30
C LEU A 186 -9.98 17.40 17.32
N LEU A 187 -10.36 16.92 18.51
CA LEU A 187 -11.34 15.83 18.64
C LEU A 187 -12.72 16.28 18.15
N TRP A 188 -13.34 15.48 17.28
CA TRP A 188 -14.73 15.63 16.88
C TRP A 188 -15.62 14.64 17.62
N ARG A 189 -16.89 15.02 17.81
CA ARG A 189 -17.87 14.15 18.46
C ARG A 189 -17.93 12.78 17.78
N HIS A 190 -17.91 11.73 18.59
CA HIS A 190 -17.87 10.31 18.22
C HIS A 190 -16.54 9.77 17.69
N ALA A 191 -15.47 10.59 17.66
CA ALA A 191 -14.13 10.14 17.35
C ALA A 191 -13.73 8.94 18.22
N GLN A 192 -13.14 7.93 17.60
CA GLN A 192 -12.62 6.76 18.30
C GLN A 192 -11.27 7.09 18.91
N VAL A 193 -11.07 6.75 20.18
CA VAL A 193 -9.83 7.05 20.91
C VAL A 193 -9.38 5.83 21.70
N ASN A 194 -8.11 5.46 21.55
CA ASN A 194 -7.44 4.54 22.47
C ASN A 194 -6.76 5.36 23.58
N LEU A 195 -7.14 5.10 24.82
CA LEU A 195 -6.46 5.59 26.02
C LEU A 195 -5.50 4.51 26.52
N LEU A 196 -4.20 4.81 26.61
CA LEU A 196 -3.18 3.85 27.05
C LEU A 196 -2.58 4.23 28.40
N ASP A 197 -2.24 3.19 29.18
CA ASP A 197 -1.69 3.27 30.54
C ASP A 197 -2.49 4.24 31.42
N VAL A 198 -3.76 3.91 31.61
CA VAL A 198 -4.78 4.72 32.28
C VAL A 198 -4.73 4.49 33.78
N ALA A 199 -4.42 5.54 34.54
CA ALA A 199 -4.59 5.56 35.98
C ALA A 199 -6.02 5.98 36.33
N ILE A 200 -6.69 5.20 37.18
CA ILE A 200 -8.04 5.48 37.66
C ILE A 200 -7.95 5.90 39.12
N ASP A 201 -8.42 7.11 39.44
CA ASP A 201 -8.48 7.59 40.83
C ASP A 201 -9.73 7.10 41.57
N GLU A 202 -9.81 7.38 42.88
CA GLU A 202 -10.93 6.93 43.74
C GLU A 202 -12.30 7.43 43.26
N SER A 203 -12.34 8.55 42.52
CA SER A 203 -13.56 9.13 41.97
C SER A 203 -13.93 8.61 40.58
N GLY A 204 -13.17 7.61 40.08
CA GLY A 204 -13.35 7.02 38.76
C GLY A 204 -12.87 7.90 37.60
N VAL A 205 -12.11 8.97 37.87
CA VAL A 205 -11.54 9.83 36.81
C VAL A 205 -10.32 9.15 36.21
N LEU A 206 -10.29 9.12 34.88
CA LEU A 206 -9.25 8.48 34.08
C LEU A 206 -8.12 9.47 33.79
N THR A 207 -6.87 9.09 34.03
CA THR A 207 -5.69 9.86 33.63
C THR A 207 -4.79 8.98 32.74
N PRO A 208 -4.93 9.06 31.41
CA PRO A 208 -4.16 8.27 30.45
C PRO A 208 -2.75 8.83 30.26
N SER A 209 -1.79 7.96 29.94
CA SER A 209 -0.44 8.39 29.54
C SER A 209 -0.36 8.68 28.03
N PHE A 210 -1.18 8.01 27.21
CA PHE A 210 -1.30 8.28 25.78
C PHE A 210 -2.77 8.42 25.38
N ILE A 211 -3.02 9.35 24.45
CA ILE A 211 -4.31 9.56 23.81
C ILE A 211 -4.09 9.37 22.31
N ILE A 212 -4.65 8.31 21.73
CA ILE A 212 -4.47 7.95 20.32
C ILE A 212 -5.80 8.12 19.59
N LEU A 213 -5.87 9.09 18.67
CA LEU A 213 -7.06 9.43 17.90
C LEU A 213 -7.22 8.52 16.68
N GLU A 214 -8.40 7.98 16.40
CA GLU A 214 -8.67 7.08 15.25
C GLU A 214 -7.59 5.98 15.11
N PRO A 215 -7.49 5.08 16.11
CA PRO A 215 -6.44 4.06 16.16
C PRO A 215 -6.48 3.06 15.00
N ASP A 216 -7.64 2.88 14.36
CA ASP A 216 -7.76 1.96 13.22
C ASP A 216 -7.09 2.50 11.94
N TYR A 217 -6.82 3.81 11.87
CA TYR A 217 -6.07 4.40 10.77
C TYR A 217 -4.57 4.16 10.96
N LEU A 218 -4.05 3.07 10.37
CA LEU A 218 -2.63 2.73 10.52
C LEU A 218 -1.73 3.64 9.68
N LEU A 219 -0.75 4.26 10.34
CA LEU A 219 0.38 4.94 9.70
C LEU A 219 1.63 4.06 9.69
N ASP A 220 2.38 4.11 8.59
CA ASP A 220 3.70 3.49 8.53
C ASP A 220 4.69 4.23 9.44
N ILE A 221 5.38 3.46 10.29
CA ILE A 221 6.39 3.97 11.23
C ILE A 221 7.45 4.81 10.51
N SER A 222 7.94 4.36 9.35
CA SER A 222 8.94 5.11 8.58
C SER A 222 8.38 6.46 8.09
N SER A 223 7.12 6.52 7.64
CA SER A 223 6.51 7.77 7.18
C SER A 223 6.30 8.76 8.32
N LEU A 224 5.91 8.29 9.51
CA LEU A 224 5.79 9.13 10.70
C LEU A 224 7.15 9.62 11.19
N ALA A 225 8.16 8.75 11.21
CA ALA A 225 9.53 9.12 11.61
C ALA A 225 10.13 10.19 10.69
N GLU A 226 9.86 10.13 9.39
CA GLU A 226 10.30 11.15 8.42
C GLU A 226 9.64 12.52 8.59
N CYS A 227 8.63 12.64 9.47
CA CYS A 227 8.08 13.94 9.88
C CYS A 227 8.98 14.67 10.89
N PHE A 228 9.94 13.99 11.51
CA PHE A 228 10.86 14.56 12.49
C PHE A 228 12.18 14.95 11.81
N ARG A 229 12.35 16.26 11.56
CA ARG A 229 13.48 16.81 10.83
C ARG A 229 14.31 17.72 11.71
N GLU A 230 15.52 18.03 11.26
CA GLU A 230 16.44 18.93 11.96
C GLU A 230 15.83 20.31 12.23
N TYR A 231 14.86 20.75 11.41
CA TYR A 231 14.15 22.02 11.50
C TYR A 231 12.85 22.00 12.33
N GLY A 232 12.31 20.83 12.69
CA GLY A 232 10.99 20.73 13.33
C GLY A 232 10.29 19.38 13.08
N HIS A 233 9.11 19.23 13.68
CA HIS A 233 8.26 18.04 13.63
C HIS A 233 6.78 18.42 13.45
N HIS A 234 6.45 18.86 12.24
CA HIS A 234 5.11 19.31 11.88
C HIS A 234 4.38 18.27 10.99
N PRO A 235 3.05 18.06 11.13
CA PRO A 235 2.28 17.12 10.30
C PRO A 235 2.34 17.44 8.79
N ALA A 236 2.59 18.68 8.39
CA ALA A 236 2.74 19.04 6.97
C ALA A 236 3.96 18.37 6.30
N ASN A 237 4.95 17.88 7.06
CA ASN A 237 6.03 17.05 6.52
C ASN A 237 5.50 15.74 5.90
N TYR A 238 4.39 15.21 6.43
CA TYR A 238 3.74 14.02 5.89
C TYR A 238 3.13 14.30 4.50
N LEU A 239 2.44 15.44 4.36
CA LEU A 239 1.85 15.89 3.10
C LEU A 239 2.93 16.20 2.06
N LEU A 240 4.01 16.88 2.49
CA LEU A 240 5.18 17.17 1.66
C LEU A 240 5.81 15.89 1.11
N ALA A 241 6.04 14.88 1.96
CA ALA A 241 6.65 13.62 1.56
C ALA A 241 5.84 12.85 0.49
N ARG A 242 4.51 13.00 0.46
CA ARG A 242 3.65 12.41 -0.58
C ARG A 242 3.79 13.09 -1.95
N LEU A 243 4.18 14.36 -1.97
CA LEU A 243 4.26 15.19 -3.18
C LEU A 243 5.71 15.41 -3.66
N GLN A 244 6.71 15.03 -2.86
CA GLN A 244 8.11 15.04 -3.26
C GLN A 244 8.49 13.72 -3.95
N THR A 245 9.16 13.83 -5.09
CA THR A 245 9.82 12.69 -5.72
C THR A 245 11.21 12.50 -5.09
N PRO A 246 11.61 11.27 -4.74
CA PRO A 246 12.95 11.03 -4.20
C PRO A 246 14.00 11.24 -5.30
N ASP A 247 14.66 12.39 -5.29
CA ASP A 247 15.73 12.72 -6.26
C ASP A 247 17.01 11.89 -6.03
N ASN A 248 17.22 11.39 -4.80
CA ASN A 248 18.45 10.75 -4.36
C ASN A 248 18.45 9.21 -4.51
N THR A 249 18.63 8.72 -5.74
CA THR A 249 18.73 7.27 -6.03
C THR A 249 19.96 6.58 -5.41
N ARG A 250 21.13 7.25 -5.35
CA ARG A 250 22.39 6.64 -4.85
C ARG A 250 22.33 6.21 -3.37
N PRO A 251 21.90 7.06 -2.41
CA PRO A 251 21.80 6.67 -1.00
C PRO A 251 20.77 5.56 -0.74
N LEU A 252 19.65 5.57 -1.46
CA LEU A 252 18.62 4.52 -1.39
C LEU A 252 19.20 3.18 -1.84
N LEU A 253 19.91 3.16 -2.97
CA LEU A 253 20.60 1.96 -3.46
C LEU A 253 21.64 1.44 -2.48
N LEU A 254 22.46 2.33 -1.90
CA LEU A 254 23.41 1.95 -0.84
C LEU A 254 22.72 1.32 0.37
N GLY A 255 21.56 1.84 0.77
CA GLY A 255 20.75 1.27 1.84
C GLY A 255 20.26 -0.14 1.54
N ASN A 256 19.67 -0.34 0.36
CA ASN A 256 19.18 -1.65 -0.07
C ASN A 256 20.30 -2.69 -0.16
N ILE A 257 21.45 -2.31 -0.72
CA ILE A 257 22.63 -3.18 -0.82
C ILE A 257 23.19 -3.51 0.58
N ALA A 258 23.21 -2.53 1.49
CA ALA A 258 23.63 -2.77 2.87
C ALA A 258 22.71 -3.75 3.63
N ASN A 259 21.39 -3.70 3.37
CA ASN A 259 20.44 -4.66 3.94
C ASN A 259 20.72 -6.07 3.42
N LEU A 260 20.88 -6.21 2.10
CA LEU A 260 21.28 -7.49 1.51
C LEU A 260 22.57 -8.02 2.12
N PHE A 261 23.58 -7.17 2.36
CA PHE A 261 24.80 -7.61 3.03
C PHE A 261 24.58 -8.06 4.47
N LEU A 262 23.72 -7.39 5.24
CA LEU A 262 23.38 -7.83 6.58
C LEU A 262 22.79 -9.24 6.54
N ASP A 263 21.84 -9.49 5.65
CA ASP A 263 21.19 -10.80 5.48
C ASP A 263 22.24 -11.89 5.19
N GLU A 264 23.16 -11.64 4.25
CA GLU A 264 24.24 -12.57 3.91
C GLU A 264 25.16 -12.85 5.12
N TRP A 265 25.49 -11.83 5.91
CA TRP A 265 26.36 -11.99 7.08
C TRP A 265 25.70 -12.70 8.26
N ILE A 266 24.41 -12.46 8.48
CA ILE A 266 23.63 -13.15 9.51
C ILE A 266 23.60 -14.64 9.20
N HIS A 267 23.30 -15.01 7.96
CA HIS A 267 23.04 -16.39 7.62
C HIS A 267 24.23 -17.24 7.18
N ALA A 268 25.34 -16.63 6.75
CA ALA A 268 26.47 -17.42 6.29
C ALA A 268 27.09 -18.27 7.43
N GLU A 269 27.35 -19.55 7.12
CA GLU A 269 28.13 -20.46 7.98
C GLU A 269 29.59 -20.03 8.06
N GLY A 270 30.12 -19.46 6.97
CA GLY A 270 31.48 -18.92 6.84
C GLY A 270 31.51 -17.42 6.51
N GLU A 271 32.67 -16.92 6.09
CA GLU A 271 32.81 -15.52 5.64
C GLU A 271 32.18 -15.37 4.24
N PRO A 272 31.12 -14.55 4.05
CA PRO A 272 30.57 -14.28 2.72
C PRO A 272 31.62 -13.66 1.79
N ASP A 273 31.61 -14.03 0.52
CA ASP A 273 32.45 -13.39 -0.49
C ASP A 273 31.82 -12.08 -0.99
N TYR A 274 32.55 -10.97 -0.85
CA TYR A 274 32.08 -9.65 -1.25
C TYR A 274 31.68 -9.60 -2.74
N LEU A 275 32.45 -10.24 -3.62
CA LEU A 275 32.17 -10.20 -5.07
C LEU A 275 30.91 -10.99 -5.40
N ALA A 276 30.68 -12.14 -4.77
CA ALA A 276 29.45 -12.90 -4.90
C ALA A 276 28.23 -12.10 -4.39
N CYS A 277 28.32 -11.48 -3.21
CA CYS A 277 27.26 -10.63 -2.67
C CYS A 277 26.97 -9.42 -3.56
N MET A 278 28.01 -8.78 -4.12
CA MET A 278 27.84 -7.67 -5.07
C MET A 278 27.20 -8.11 -6.38
N LYS A 279 27.52 -9.29 -6.90
CA LYS A 279 26.84 -9.86 -8.07
C LYS A 279 25.37 -10.13 -7.79
N LYS A 280 25.05 -10.65 -6.60
CA LYS A 280 23.67 -10.82 -6.13
C LYS A 280 22.93 -9.48 -6.06
N ALA A 281 23.55 -8.48 -5.43
CA ALA A 281 23.01 -7.11 -5.37
C ALA A 281 22.77 -6.50 -6.76
N PHE A 282 23.70 -6.70 -7.70
CA PHE A 282 23.52 -6.24 -9.08
C PHE A 282 22.33 -6.91 -9.77
N ARG A 283 22.15 -8.22 -9.58
CA ARG A 283 21.01 -8.98 -10.13
C ARG A 283 19.68 -8.56 -9.50
N SER A 284 19.69 -8.16 -8.23
CA SER A 284 18.49 -7.68 -7.54
C SER A 284 18.07 -6.27 -7.96
N TYR A 285 19.05 -5.40 -8.30
CA TYR A 285 18.79 -3.98 -8.63
C TYR A 285 19.43 -3.54 -9.97
N PRO A 286 19.28 -4.28 -11.08
CA PRO A 286 20.02 -4.02 -12.31
C PRO A 286 19.57 -2.72 -12.99
N ILE A 287 18.27 -2.41 -12.93
CA ILE A 287 17.68 -1.21 -13.54
C ILE A 287 18.08 0.02 -12.75
N GLU A 288 17.93 -0.04 -11.43
CA GLU A 288 18.19 1.07 -10.52
C GLU A 288 19.68 1.46 -10.57
N LEU A 289 20.58 0.48 -10.58
CA LEU A 289 22.03 0.72 -10.76
C LEU A 289 22.36 1.29 -12.15
N ALA A 290 21.71 0.79 -13.21
CA ALA A 290 21.93 1.31 -14.56
C ALA A 290 21.35 2.72 -14.77
N ALA A 291 20.23 3.03 -14.11
CA ALA A 291 19.48 4.29 -14.18
C ALA A 291 20.04 5.40 -13.28
N CYS A 292 20.89 5.05 -12.30
CA CYS A 292 21.46 6.01 -11.37
C CYS A 292 22.38 7.01 -12.08
N ALA A 293 21.96 8.28 -12.13
CA ALA A 293 22.69 9.35 -12.82
C ALA A 293 24.08 9.61 -12.22
N ASP A 294 24.21 9.51 -10.89
CA ASP A 294 25.49 9.70 -10.21
C ASP A 294 26.54 8.66 -10.64
N LEU A 295 26.13 7.43 -10.98
CA LEU A 295 27.05 6.38 -11.41
C LEU A 295 27.52 6.53 -12.86
N ARG A 296 27.12 7.60 -13.57
CA ARG A 296 27.71 7.96 -14.87
C ARG A 296 29.05 8.68 -14.71
N ASP A 297 29.24 9.33 -13.56
CA ASP A 297 30.51 9.96 -13.20
C ASP A 297 31.45 8.91 -12.61
N HIS A 298 32.65 8.80 -13.18
CA HIS A 298 33.62 7.78 -12.82
C HIS A 298 34.15 7.94 -11.38
N GLU A 299 34.26 9.17 -10.86
CA GLU A 299 34.70 9.41 -9.49
C GLU A 299 33.61 9.01 -8.50
N LYS A 300 32.36 9.42 -8.76
CA LYS A 300 31.20 9.06 -7.93
C LYS A 300 30.89 7.56 -7.96
N GLU A 301 31.07 6.91 -9.10
CA GLU A 301 30.95 5.46 -9.22
C GLU A 301 31.99 4.76 -8.35
N ARG A 302 33.26 5.18 -8.44
CA ARG A 302 34.34 4.63 -7.61
C ARG A 302 34.05 4.86 -6.12
N GLU A 303 33.54 6.03 -5.75
CA GLU A 303 33.10 6.34 -4.38
C GLU A 303 31.98 5.40 -3.94
N PHE A 304 30.96 5.18 -4.79
CA PHE A 304 29.83 4.30 -4.48
C PHE A 304 30.27 2.86 -4.19
N PHE A 305 31.12 2.27 -5.02
CA PHE A 305 31.61 0.90 -4.78
C PHE A 305 32.57 0.82 -3.59
N ALA A 306 33.37 1.88 -3.34
CA ALA A 306 34.17 1.97 -2.13
C ALA A 306 33.28 2.06 -0.87
N ASP A 307 32.16 2.79 -0.96
CA ASP A 307 31.16 2.86 0.09
C ASP A 307 30.48 1.49 0.30
N CYS A 308 30.05 0.79 -0.75
CA CYS A 308 29.53 -0.58 -0.64
C CYS A 308 30.51 -1.51 0.08
N LYS A 309 31.80 -1.48 -0.30
CA LYS A 309 32.83 -2.29 0.36
C LYS A 309 32.98 -1.91 1.84
N ARG A 310 32.95 -0.61 2.16
CA ARG A 310 33.00 -0.13 3.55
C ARG A 310 31.80 -0.64 4.36
N HIS A 311 30.58 -0.55 3.81
CA HIS A 311 29.38 -1.08 4.46
C HIS A 311 29.52 -2.58 4.73
N PHE A 312 29.95 -3.35 3.73
CA PHE A 312 30.19 -4.80 3.87
C PHE A 312 31.19 -5.11 4.99
N ASP A 313 32.33 -4.41 5.03
CA ASP A 313 33.37 -4.65 6.04
C ASP A 313 32.96 -4.19 7.45
N ASN A 314 32.18 -3.11 7.57
CA ASN A 314 31.65 -2.64 8.86
C ASN A 314 30.57 -3.57 9.41
N ILE A 315 29.68 -4.07 8.55
CA ILE A 315 28.67 -5.07 8.91
C ILE A 315 29.38 -6.34 9.40
N ARG A 316 30.40 -6.81 8.68
CA ARG A 316 31.26 -7.92 9.13
C ARG A 316 31.76 -7.68 10.55
N GLN A 317 32.39 -6.53 10.81
CA GLN A 317 32.94 -6.22 12.12
C GLN A 317 31.85 -6.25 13.21
N THR A 318 30.69 -5.69 12.93
CA THR A 318 29.57 -5.63 13.87
C THR A 318 29.03 -7.02 14.18
N VAL A 319 28.71 -7.83 13.16
CA VAL A 319 28.12 -9.16 13.32
C VAL A 319 29.11 -10.17 13.93
N THR A 320 30.40 -10.10 13.56
CA THR A 320 31.40 -11.07 14.03
C THR A 320 32.01 -10.72 15.39
N LYS A 321 32.15 -9.42 15.71
CA LYS A 321 32.76 -8.95 16.96
C LYS A 321 31.73 -8.35 17.90
N THR A 322 31.10 -7.24 17.52
CA THR A 322 30.25 -6.44 18.42
C THR A 322 29.05 -7.22 18.96
N PHE A 323 28.42 -8.08 18.15
CA PHE A 323 27.31 -8.93 18.61
C PHE A 323 27.69 -9.83 19.79
N ARG A 324 28.95 -10.30 19.83
CA ARG A 324 29.47 -11.20 20.87
C ARG A 324 30.09 -10.47 22.06
N GLU A 325 30.24 -9.14 21.99
CA GLU A 325 30.81 -8.35 23.07
C GLU A 325 29.86 -8.28 24.27
N SER A 326 30.44 -8.27 25.47
CA SER A 326 29.70 -8.16 26.73
C SER A 326 28.83 -6.89 26.75
N GLY A 327 27.53 -7.07 26.97
CA GLY A 327 26.53 -6.00 26.96
C GLY A 327 25.58 -6.03 25.75
N TYR A 328 26.01 -6.56 24.60
CA TYR A 328 25.15 -6.79 23.43
C TYR A 328 24.54 -8.19 23.48
N GLU A 329 25.39 -9.24 23.44
CA GLU A 329 24.99 -10.65 23.52
C GLU A 329 23.92 -11.04 22.48
N LEU A 330 24.12 -10.61 21.24
CA LEU A 330 23.22 -10.91 20.12
C LEU A 330 23.67 -12.20 19.43
N ASP A 331 22.79 -13.20 19.42
CA ASP A 331 22.97 -14.41 18.63
C ASP A 331 22.47 -14.22 17.19
N LYS A 332 23.35 -14.37 16.21
CA LYS A 332 22.97 -14.29 14.79
C LYS A 332 22.16 -15.50 14.31
N THR A 333 22.25 -16.64 15.00
CA THR A 333 21.56 -17.88 14.62
C THR A 333 20.09 -17.90 15.04
N ASP A 334 19.72 -17.06 16.01
CA ASP A 334 18.34 -16.90 16.49
C ASP A 334 17.68 -15.60 15.98
N ALA A 335 18.19 -15.08 14.86
CA ALA A 335 17.69 -13.87 14.23
C ALA A 335 16.39 -14.10 13.45
N VAL A 336 15.52 -13.08 13.49
CA VAL A 336 14.35 -12.88 12.63
C VAL A 336 14.61 -11.63 11.80
N LEU A 337 14.63 -11.77 10.47
CA LEU A 337 14.87 -10.66 9.55
C LEU A 337 13.56 -10.16 8.96
N GLU A 338 13.46 -8.84 8.82
CA GLU A 338 12.29 -8.16 8.28
C GLU A 338 10.91 -8.47 8.94
N PRO A 339 10.80 -8.71 10.28
CA PRO A 339 9.49 -8.95 10.88
C PRO A 339 8.59 -7.72 10.74
N SER A 340 7.33 -7.97 10.37
CA SER A 340 6.30 -6.93 10.25
C SER A 340 5.33 -6.96 11.43
N TYR A 341 4.85 -5.78 11.79
CA TYR A 341 3.96 -5.58 12.94
C TYR A 341 2.79 -4.69 12.56
N ILE A 342 1.61 -5.04 13.08
CA ILE A 342 0.41 -4.22 13.05
C ILE A 342 0.06 -3.89 14.52
N CYS A 343 0.01 -2.62 14.87
CA CYS A 343 -0.26 -2.17 16.23
C CYS A 343 -1.42 -1.18 16.22
N GLU A 344 -2.64 -1.71 16.30
CA GLU A 344 -3.84 -0.87 16.37
C GLU A 344 -3.88 -0.04 17.67
N ALA A 345 -3.31 -0.52 18.77
CA ALA A 345 -3.24 0.26 20.02
C ALA A 345 -2.65 1.67 19.82
N LEU A 346 -1.64 1.80 18.95
CA LEU A 346 -0.98 3.05 18.59
C LEU A 346 -1.43 3.62 17.23
N GLY A 347 -2.21 2.85 16.47
CA GLY A 347 -2.54 3.12 15.08
C GLY A 347 -1.32 3.19 14.16
N LEU A 348 -0.42 2.21 14.29
CA LEU A 348 0.84 2.11 13.56
C LEU A 348 1.03 0.75 12.91
N GLN A 349 1.79 0.72 11.82
CA GLN A 349 2.36 -0.50 11.25
C GLN A 349 3.80 -0.26 10.82
N GLY A 350 4.60 -1.31 10.73
CA GLY A 350 5.97 -1.18 10.27
C GLY A 350 6.68 -2.52 10.11
N ARG A 351 7.87 -2.44 9.53
CA ARG A 351 8.75 -3.58 9.26
C ARG A 351 10.15 -3.26 9.78
N LEU A 352 10.62 -4.07 10.69
CA LEU A 352 11.86 -3.89 11.41
C LEU A 352 12.98 -4.69 10.71
N ASP A 353 14.22 -4.20 10.68
CA ASP A 353 15.29 -4.88 9.91
C ASP A 353 15.75 -6.21 10.57
N TYR A 354 16.04 -6.21 11.88
CA TYR A 354 16.53 -7.37 12.62
C TYR A 354 15.95 -7.48 14.04
N MET A 355 15.50 -8.67 14.43
CA MET A 355 14.96 -8.98 15.75
C MET A 355 15.54 -10.30 16.29
N GLN A 356 15.86 -10.38 17.58
CA GLN A 356 16.06 -11.69 18.23
C GLN A 356 14.71 -12.39 18.38
N ARG A 357 14.62 -13.69 18.08
CA ARG A 357 13.32 -14.42 18.10
C ARG A 357 12.60 -14.34 19.46
N ASP A 358 13.33 -14.24 20.56
CA ASP A 358 12.79 -14.06 21.91
C ASP A 358 12.27 -12.63 22.20
N MET A 359 12.44 -11.71 21.26
CA MET A 359 12.11 -10.28 21.33
C MET A 359 12.87 -9.51 22.43
N SER A 360 13.99 -10.04 22.91
CA SER A 360 14.83 -9.38 23.91
C SER A 360 15.57 -8.17 23.35
N SER A 361 15.90 -8.19 22.05
CA SER A 361 16.72 -7.19 21.40
C SER A 361 16.38 -7.02 19.92
N PHE A 362 16.50 -5.80 19.40
CA PHE A 362 16.31 -5.53 17.97
C PHE A 362 17.27 -4.46 17.44
N ILE A 363 17.46 -4.46 16.12
CA ILE A 363 18.31 -3.50 15.42
C ILE A 363 17.50 -2.86 14.29
N GLU A 364 17.54 -1.54 14.24
CA GLU A 364 17.12 -0.74 13.08
C GLU A 364 18.37 -0.21 12.37
N MET A 365 18.45 -0.38 11.05
CA MET A 365 19.65 -0.11 10.28
C MET A 365 19.56 1.23 9.53
N LYS A 366 20.71 1.92 9.42
CA LYS A 366 20.87 3.16 8.65
C LYS A 366 22.17 3.16 7.86
N SER A 367 22.08 3.34 6.53
CA SER A 367 23.25 3.47 5.65
C SER A 367 23.78 4.91 5.55
N GLY A 368 22.97 5.90 5.92
CA GLY A 368 23.33 7.32 5.84
C GLY A 368 24.34 7.77 6.90
N LYS A 369 24.73 9.05 6.82
CA LYS A 369 25.52 9.69 7.88
C LYS A 369 24.67 9.89 9.14
N ALA A 370 25.30 9.68 10.28
CA ALA A 370 24.81 10.14 11.57
C ALA A 370 25.24 11.62 11.79
N ASP A 371 24.80 12.24 12.88
CA ASP A 371 25.17 13.61 13.23
C ASP A 371 26.59 13.63 13.81
N GLU A 372 27.54 14.10 13.01
CA GLU A 372 28.97 14.20 13.35
C GLU A 372 29.37 15.60 13.89
N TYR A 373 28.49 16.60 13.73
CA TYR A 373 28.82 18.02 13.90
C TYR A 373 28.40 18.59 15.26
N THR A 374 27.46 17.96 15.96
CA THR A 374 26.91 18.46 17.23
C THR A 374 27.98 18.50 18.32
N ILE A 375 28.88 17.51 18.35
CA ILE A 375 30.00 17.41 19.29
C ILE A 375 31.22 16.87 18.54
N ARG A 376 32.32 17.63 18.52
CA ARG A 376 33.54 17.25 17.78
C ARG A 376 34.08 15.90 18.26
N GLY A 377 34.11 14.91 17.38
CA GLY A 377 34.59 13.55 17.66
C GLY A 377 33.51 12.58 18.20
N LYS A 378 32.23 12.98 18.26
CA LYS A 378 31.12 12.12 18.67
C LYS A 378 30.10 12.00 17.55
N VAL A 379 29.66 10.77 17.29
CA VAL A 379 28.62 10.43 16.32
C VAL A 379 27.31 10.21 17.07
N GLU A 380 26.27 10.99 16.76
CA GLU A 380 24.94 10.84 17.35
C GLU A 380 23.90 10.44 16.30
N PRO A 381 22.91 9.61 16.65
CA PRO A 381 21.84 9.30 15.72
C PRO A 381 20.96 10.52 15.42
N LYS A 382 20.55 10.66 14.16
CA LYS A 382 19.56 11.66 13.76
C LYS A 382 18.22 11.44 14.46
N GLU A 383 17.45 12.52 14.60
CA GLU A 383 16.17 12.51 15.31
C GLU A 383 15.14 11.55 14.71
N ASN A 384 14.91 11.58 13.39
CA ASN A 384 14.03 10.62 12.70
C ASN A 384 14.41 9.16 13.00
N ASN A 385 15.71 8.83 13.00
CA ASN A 385 16.18 7.48 13.27
C ASN A 385 15.89 7.06 14.73
N LYS A 386 16.05 7.99 15.69
CA LYS A 386 15.67 7.77 17.10
C LYS A 386 14.16 7.56 17.22
N VAL A 387 13.36 8.37 16.56
CA VAL A 387 11.89 8.25 16.55
C VAL A 387 11.45 6.90 16.01
N GLN A 388 11.99 6.47 14.87
CA GLN A 388 11.66 5.19 14.27
C GLN A 388 11.92 4.02 15.25
N MET A 389 13.06 4.04 15.93
CA MET A 389 13.37 3.04 16.94
C MET A 389 12.43 3.10 18.16
N LEU A 390 12.10 4.30 18.66
CA LEU A 390 11.14 4.46 19.77
C LEU A 390 9.75 3.92 19.40
N LEU A 391 9.32 4.12 18.15
CA LEU A 391 8.06 3.60 17.66
C LEU A 391 8.05 2.07 17.66
N TYR A 392 9.14 1.41 17.24
CA TYR A 392 9.25 -0.04 17.33
C TYR A 392 9.28 -0.55 18.78
N GLN A 393 9.96 0.13 19.70
CA GLN A 393 9.86 -0.22 21.13
C GLN A 393 8.42 -0.15 21.63
N ALA A 394 7.70 0.91 21.27
CA ALA A 394 6.30 1.09 21.65
C ALA A 394 5.41 -0.02 21.06
N VAL A 395 5.62 -0.39 19.79
CA VAL A 395 4.91 -1.51 19.17
C VAL A 395 5.16 -2.81 19.94
N LEU A 396 6.40 -3.14 20.30
CA LEU A 396 6.69 -4.36 21.08
C LEU A 396 6.04 -4.33 22.47
N GLU A 397 5.96 -3.15 23.09
CA GLU A 397 5.23 -2.98 24.33
C GLU A 397 3.74 -3.25 24.13
N TYR A 398 3.05 -2.46 23.32
CA TYR A 398 1.59 -2.49 23.25
C TYR A 398 1.00 -3.64 22.41
N ALA A 399 1.75 -4.18 21.44
CA ALA A 399 1.33 -5.34 20.64
C ALA A 399 1.82 -6.68 21.22
N MET A 400 3.11 -6.76 21.60
CA MET A 400 3.74 -8.03 22.01
C MET A 400 3.86 -8.20 23.53
N GLY A 401 3.41 -7.22 24.32
CA GLY A 401 3.48 -7.30 25.78
C GLY A 401 4.90 -7.25 26.34
N ARG A 402 5.89 -6.80 25.56
CA ARG A 402 7.29 -6.74 25.98
C ARG A 402 7.58 -5.41 26.66
N ASP A 403 7.83 -5.44 27.96
CA ASP A 403 8.22 -4.25 28.73
C ASP A 403 9.45 -3.60 28.08
N HIS A 404 9.30 -2.35 27.65
CA HIS A 404 10.33 -1.57 26.98
C HIS A 404 11.61 -1.42 27.79
N ARG A 405 11.55 -1.58 29.12
CA ARG A 405 12.72 -1.53 30.01
C ARG A 405 13.60 -2.76 29.90
N ARG A 406 13.05 -3.86 29.36
CA ARG A 406 13.74 -5.14 29.18
C ARG A 406 14.22 -5.34 27.73
N VAL A 407 13.64 -4.64 26.77
CA VAL A 407 13.99 -4.75 25.35
C VAL A 407 15.19 -3.85 25.04
N LYS A 408 16.30 -4.45 24.57
CA LYS A 408 17.48 -3.70 24.13
C LYS A 408 17.32 -3.26 22.68
N SER A 409 17.29 -1.95 22.45
CA SER A 409 17.09 -1.36 21.12
C SER A 409 18.38 -0.74 20.58
N TYR A 410 18.71 -1.09 19.33
CA TYR A 410 19.95 -0.62 18.71
C TYR A 410 19.70 0.05 17.36
N LEU A 411 20.53 1.07 17.07
CA LEU A 411 20.64 1.68 15.74
C LEU A 411 21.98 1.30 15.14
N LEU A 412 21.97 0.53 14.04
CA LEU A 412 23.17 0.15 13.31
C LEU A 412 23.43 1.13 12.18
N TYR A 413 24.43 1.99 12.34
CA TYR A 413 24.86 2.89 11.26
C TYR A 413 25.94 2.24 10.41
N THR A 414 25.59 1.52 9.35
CA THR A 414 26.56 0.68 8.61
C THR A 414 27.70 1.46 7.93
N ARG A 415 27.57 2.79 7.79
CA ARG A 415 28.67 3.67 7.35
C ARG A 415 29.84 3.67 8.33
N TYR A 416 29.56 3.42 9.61
CA TYR A 416 30.53 3.26 10.68
C TYR A 416 30.38 1.83 11.24
N PRO A 417 31.41 1.20 11.83
CA PRO A 417 31.22 -0.04 12.59
C PRO A 417 30.59 0.30 13.96
N LEU A 418 29.42 0.96 13.96
CA LEU A 418 28.77 1.53 15.14
C LEU A 418 27.37 0.95 15.32
N LEU A 419 27.22 0.14 16.37
CA LEU A 419 25.94 -0.29 16.91
C LEU A 419 25.59 0.60 18.11
N TYR A 420 24.71 1.57 17.90
CA TYR A 420 24.37 2.57 18.91
C TYR A 420 23.23 2.06 19.81
N PRO A 421 23.43 1.89 21.13
CA PRO A 421 22.35 1.58 22.05
C PRO A 421 21.53 2.85 22.28
N ALA A 422 20.31 2.87 21.77
CA ALA A 422 19.46 4.04 21.92
C ALA A 422 18.56 3.92 23.14
N ARG A 423 18.21 5.08 23.69
CA ARG A 423 17.51 5.16 24.98
C ARG A 423 16.02 5.34 24.78
N PRO A 424 15.22 4.63 25.58
CA PRO A 424 13.79 4.87 25.63
C PRO A 424 13.50 6.31 26.12
N SER A 425 12.59 7.01 25.44
CA SER A 425 12.07 8.33 25.86
C SER A 425 10.56 8.43 25.60
N TRP A 426 9.76 8.18 26.63
CA TRP A 426 8.30 8.11 26.49
C TRP A 426 7.70 9.51 26.31
N ALA A 427 8.35 10.55 26.84
CA ALA A 427 7.99 11.94 26.55
C ALA A 427 8.25 12.33 25.08
N MET A 428 9.27 11.76 24.44
CA MET A 428 9.44 11.93 23.00
C MET A 428 8.38 11.14 22.23
N LEU A 429 8.08 9.91 22.67
CA LEU A 429 7.05 9.08 22.06
C LEU A 429 5.66 9.75 22.11
N ARG A 430 5.28 10.41 23.23
CA ARG A 430 4.02 11.17 23.32
C ARG A 430 3.95 12.31 22.30
N ARG A 431 5.03 13.07 22.12
CA ARG A 431 5.12 14.08 21.03
C ARG A 431 4.98 13.47 19.65
N VAL A 432 5.56 12.30 19.43
CA VAL A 432 5.41 11.56 18.17
C VAL A 432 3.96 11.13 17.95
N MET A 433 3.29 10.65 19.00
CA MET A 433 1.87 10.28 18.94
C MET A 433 0.95 11.49 18.71
N ASP A 434 1.27 12.66 19.27
CA ASP A 434 0.53 13.90 18.97
C ASP A 434 0.65 14.28 17.48
N VAL A 435 1.87 14.25 16.91
CA VAL A 435 2.06 14.48 15.46
C VAL A 435 1.28 13.45 14.63
N ARG A 436 1.27 12.17 15.04
CA ARG A 436 0.47 11.12 14.39
C ARG A 436 -1.02 11.46 14.42
N ASN A 437 -1.56 11.86 15.58
CA ASN A 437 -2.97 12.24 15.71
C ASN A 437 -3.31 13.44 14.82
N ARG A 438 -2.44 14.44 14.74
CA ARG A 438 -2.62 15.62 13.89
C ARG A 438 -2.60 15.27 12.39
N ILE A 439 -1.76 14.31 11.97
CA ILE A 439 -1.80 13.77 10.60
C ILE A 439 -3.16 13.13 10.32
N VAL A 440 -3.64 12.26 11.22
CA VAL A 440 -4.92 11.57 11.03
C VAL A 440 -6.11 12.54 11.05
N ALA A 441 -6.09 13.54 11.94
CA ALA A 441 -7.09 14.61 11.98
C ALA A 441 -7.13 15.41 10.67
N ASN A 442 -5.96 15.71 10.07
CA ASN A 442 -5.90 16.40 8.78
C ASN A 442 -6.50 15.57 7.64
N GLU A 443 -6.16 14.27 7.56
CA GLU A 443 -6.70 13.38 6.53
C GLU A 443 -8.21 13.15 6.70
N TYR A 444 -8.67 12.95 7.95
CA TYR A 444 -10.09 12.90 8.27
C TYR A 444 -10.80 14.19 7.89
N GLY A 445 -10.20 15.36 8.18
CA GLY A 445 -10.77 16.65 7.79
C GLY A 445 -10.99 16.78 6.28
N ILE A 446 -10.04 16.30 5.47
CA ILE A 446 -10.15 16.27 4.00
C ILE A 446 -11.28 15.31 3.58
N GLN A 447 -11.29 14.10 4.14
CA GLN A 447 -12.32 13.09 3.85
C GLN A 447 -13.73 13.57 4.22
N LEU A 448 -13.91 14.13 5.42
CA LEU A 448 -15.18 14.55 5.98
C LEU A 448 -15.78 15.71 5.18
N ARG A 449 -14.98 16.74 4.91
CA ARG A 449 -15.45 17.95 4.21
C ARG A 449 -15.59 17.74 2.71
N ASN A 450 -14.83 16.79 2.14
CA ASN A 450 -14.83 16.45 0.72
C ASN A 450 -14.76 17.70 -0.19
N SER A 451 -13.85 18.61 0.13
CA SER A 451 -13.79 19.96 -0.43
C SER A 451 -12.40 20.27 -1.00
N PRO A 452 -12.30 20.60 -2.31
CA PRO A 452 -11.06 21.07 -2.90
C PRO A 452 -10.51 22.33 -2.22
N GLN A 453 -11.39 23.24 -1.78
CA GLN A 453 -10.99 24.46 -1.08
C GLN A 453 -10.33 24.14 0.28
N TYR A 454 -10.94 23.26 1.07
CA TYR A 454 -10.35 22.82 2.33
C TYR A 454 -9.03 22.09 2.11
N THR A 455 -8.93 21.29 1.04
CA THR A 455 -7.69 20.62 0.64
C THR A 455 -6.59 21.64 0.32
N ALA A 456 -6.91 22.69 -0.42
CA ALA A 456 -5.98 23.77 -0.71
C ALA A 456 -5.47 24.45 0.56
N GLU A 457 -6.36 24.77 1.51
CA GLU A 457 -5.97 25.35 2.81
C GLU A 457 -5.00 24.46 3.59
N ARG A 458 -5.21 23.13 3.62
CA ARG A 458 -4.30 22.21 4.32
C ARG A 458 -2.95 22.09 3.62
N LEU A 459 -2.92 22.17 2.29
CA LEU A 459 -1.67 22.10 1.53
C LEU A 459 -0.85 23.41 1.58
N GLN A 460 -1.46 24.54 1.95
CA GLN A 460 -0.72 25.80 2.20
C GLN A 460 0.25 25.70 3.38
N ASP A 461 0.05 24.73 4.28
CA ASP A 461 0.97 24.48 5.40
C ASP A 461 2.33 23.92 4.94
N ILE A 462 2.43 23.48 3.67
CA ILE A 462 3.68 23.04 3.05
C ILE A 462 4.53 24.27 2.67
N LYS A 463 5.07 24.98 3.65
CA LYS A 463 5.98 26.10 3.42
C LYS A 463 7.07 26.16 4.48
N SER A 464 8.23 26.68 4.07
CA SER A 464 9.42 26.74 4.91
C SER A 464 9.19 27.53 6.20
N GLU A 465 8.37 28.58 6.17
CA GLU A 465 7.95 29.37 7.34
C GLU A 465 7.23 28.54 8.40
N THR A 466 6.29 27.68 7.99
CA THR A 466 5.52 26.82 8.89
C THR A 466 6.37 25.67 9.42
N LEU A 467 7.19 25.08 8.56
CA LEU A 467 7.98 23.90 8.91
C LEU A 467 9.21 24.22 9.76
N ASN A 468 9.76 25.44 9.69
CA ASN A 468 10.95 25.85 10.43
C ASN A 468 10.67 26.20 11.90
N GLU A 469 10.08 25.27 12.65
CA GLU A 469 9.73 25.44 14.06
C GLU A 469 10.93 25.78 14.95
N ARG A 470 12.14 25.34 14.55
CA ARG A 470 13.41 25.62 15.24
C ARG A 470 14.09 26.91 14.79
N GLN A 471 13.47 27.68 13.90
CA GLN A 471 13.97 28.98 13.42
C GLN A 471 15.42 28.91 12.92
N LEU A 472 15.76 27.86 12.16
CA LEU A 472 17.07 27.71 11.56
C LEU A 472 17.32 28.81 10.52
N ASP A 473 18.51 29.40 10.53
CA ASP A 473 18.91 30.46 9.59
C ASP A 473 20.30 30.21 8.94
N ASN A 474 20.84 29.00 9.12
CA ASN A 474 22.18 28.63 8.69
C ASN A 474 22.27 28.31 7.17
N ILE A 475 23.48 28.05 6.68
CA ILE A 475 23.73 27.72 5.26
C ILE A 475 22.98 26.46 4.84
N LEU A 476 22.93 25.43 5.70
CA LEU A 476 22.22 24.19 5.43
C LEU A 476 20.74 24.46 5.15
N TRP A 477 20.12 25.28 5.99
CA TRP A 477 18.74 25.71 5.84
C TRP A 477 18.53 26.51 4.55
N LYS A 478 19.26 27.63 4.39
CA LYS A 478 19.08 28.56 3.26
C LYS A 478 19.36 27.93 1.89
N ARG A 479 20.35 27.04 1.80
CA ARG A 479 20.82 26.52 0.51
C ARG A 479 20.20 25.18 0.13
N TYR A 480 19.79 24.35 1.08
CA TYR A 480 19.37 22.97 0.80
C TYR A 480 17.96 22.64 1.29
N LEU A 481 17.61 22.98 2.53
CA LEU A 481 16.33 22.56 3.12
C LEU A 481 15.17 23.46 2.69
N CYS A 482 15.30 24.78 2.85
CA CYS A 482 14.25 25.74 2.51
C CYS A 482 13.85 25.66 1.03
N PRO A 483 14.78 25.68 0.05
CA PRO A 483 14.40 25.58 -1.37
C PRO A 483 13.68 24.28 -1.73
N SER A 484 14.04 23.16 -1.09
CA SER A 484 13.41 21.86 -1.35
C SER A 484 11.97 21.80 -0.85
N ILE A 485 11.69 22.43 0.30
CA ILE A 485 10.34 22.55 0.86
C ILE A 485 9.48 23.43 -0.04
N ASP A 486 9.96 24.65 -0.34
CA ASP A 486 9.16 25.65 -1.05
C ASP A 486 8.95 25.30 -2.53
N ALA A 487 9.77 24.41 -3.10
CA ALA A 487 9.65 23.97 -4.49
C ALA A 487 8.27 23.37 -4.82
N VAL A 488 7.66 22.61 -3.90
CA VAL A 488 6.33 22.01 -4.13
C VAL A 488 5.27 23.10 -4.21
N THR A 489 5.25 24.01 -3.25
CA THR A 489 4.28 25.12 -3.18
C THR A 489 4.48 26.11 -4.32
N GLN A 490 5.72 26.40 -4.71
CA GLN A 490 6.02 27.21 -5.90
C GLN A 490 5.45 26.58 -7.17
N ARG A 491 5.58 25.24 -7.35
CA ARG A 491 5.01 24.54 -8.51
C ARG A 491 3.48 24.58 -8.51
N ILE A 492 2.85 24.41 -7.35
CA ILE A 492 1.38 24.53 -7.21
C ILE A 492 0.93 25.96 -7.55
N ASN A 493 1.62 26.97 -7.05
CA ASN A 493 1.30 28.39 -7.30
C ASN A 493 1.55 28.82 -8.77
N ALA A 494 2.43 28.11 -9.49
CA ALA A 494 2.69 28.34 -10.90
C ALA A 494 1.61 27.75 -11.84
N LEU A 495 0.70 26.91 -11.30
CA LEU A 495 -0.45 26.40 -12.04
C LEU A 495 -1.51 27.49 -12.24
N SER A 496 -2.23 27.42 -13.34
CA SER A 496 -3.47 28.17 -13.57
C SER A 496 -4.57 27.74 -12.60
N ALA A 497 -5.60 28.58 -12.44
CA ALA A 497 -6.73 28.28 -11.56
C ALA A 497 -7.40 26.92 -11.86
N LEU A 498 -7.58 26.59 -13.14
CA LEU A 498 -8.14 25.30 -13.56
C LEU A 498 -7.24 24.12 -13.19
N GLU A 499 -5.93 24.24 -13.43
CA GLU A 499 -4.94 23.23 -13.07
C GLU A 499 -4.87 23.02 -11.55
N GLN A 500 -5.01 24.08 -10.76
CA GLN A 500 -5.11 24.00 -9.30
C GLN A 500 -6.39 23.29 -8.85
N SER A 501 -7.55 23.69 -9.38
CA SER A 501 -8.83 23.00 -9.09
C SER A 501 -8.75 21.51 -9.39
N TYR A 502 -8.13 21.14 -10.53
CA TYR A 502 -7.92 19.75 -10.93
C TYR A 502 -7.02 19.01 -9.94
N PHE A 503 -5.88 19.59 -9.60
CA PHE A 503 -4.92 19.02 -8.64
C PHE A 503 -5.57 18.78 -7.27
N TYR A 504 -6.26 19.77 -6.72
CA TYR A 504 -6.90 19.66 -5.40
C TYR A 504 -8.07 18.68 -5.41
N ALA A 505 -8.87 18.63 -6.47
CA ALA A 505 -9.96 17.66 -6.61
C ALA A 505 -9.42 16.21 -6.60
N LEU A 506 -8.36 15.93 -7.36
CA LEU A 506 -7.73 14.60 -7.35
C LEU A 506 -7.07 14.27 -6.02
N TYR A 507 -6.36 15.23 -5.39
CA TYR A 507 -5.76 15.00 -4.07
C TYR A 507 -6.82 14.63 -3.02
N ASN A 508 -7.93 15.38 -3.00
CA ASN A 508 -9.08 15.11 -2.13
C ASN A 508 -9.64 13.71 -2.38
N PHE A 509 -9.89 13.35 -3.65
CA PHE A 509 -10.41 12.04 -4.03
C PHE A 509 -9.50 10.87 -3.63
N ILE A 510 -8.19 10.99 -3.87
CA ILE A 510 -7.20 9.96 -3.48
C ILE A 510 -7.17 9.80 -1.95
N THR A 511 -7.19 10.91 -1.22
CA THR A 511 -7.15 10.90 0.26
C THR A 511 -8.39 10.26 0.84
N LYS A 512 -9.56 10.54 0.27
CA LYS A 512 -10.82 9.92 0.68
C LYS A 512 -10.87 8.43 0.37
N GLU A 513 -10.46 7.99 -0.84
CA GLU A 513 -10.33 6.55 -1.13
C GLU A 513 -9.39 5.85 -0.14
N LEU A 514 -8.22 6.44 0.14
CA LEU A 514 -7.24 5.89 1.09
C LEU A 514 -7.79 5.80 2.52
N TYR A 515 -8.57 6.79 2.94
CA TYR A 515 -9.16 6.78 4.27
C TYR A 515 -10.23 5.70 4.39
N THR A 516 -11.17 5.66 3.44
CA THR A 516 -12.24 4.66 3.41
C THR A 516 -11.69 3.24 3.30
N SER A 517 -10.62 3.01 2.55
CA SER A 517 -10.00 1.69 2.41
C SER A 517 -9.29 1.21 3.69
N LYS A 518 -8.84 2.13 4.55
CA LYS A 518 -8.23 1.81 5.85
C LYS A 518 -9.27 1.61 6.95
N SER A 519 -10.18 2.57 7.11
CA SER A 519 -11.14 2.59 8.23
C SER A 519 -12.37 1.70 8.01
N GLY A 520 -12.70 1.39 6.76
CA GLY A 520 -13.79 0.46 6.43
C GLY A 520 -15.20 1.03 6.46
N ASP A 521 -15.33 2.34 6.63
CA ASP A 521 -16.62 3.04 6.66
C ASP A 521 -17.16 3.22 5.21
N VAL A 522 -17.72 2.14 4.68
CA VAL A 522 -18.47 2.13 3.42
C VAL A 522 -19.92 1.88 3.76
N GLU A 523 -20.84 2.63 3.15
CA GLU A 523 -22.31 2.53 3.33
C GLU A 523 -22.91 1.14 2.99
N TYR A 524 -22.10 0.11 2.70
CA TYR A 524 -22.54 -1.17 2.12
C TYR A 524 -21.93 -2.40 2.83
N GLU A 525 -22.81 -3.25 3.36
CA GLU A 525 -22.64 -4.58 3.98
C GLU A 525 -21.21 -5.04 4.37
N GLY A 526 -20.93 -4.98 5.68
CA GLY A 526 -19.78 -5.62 6.34
C GLY A 526 -18.68 -4.64 6.75
N ARG A 527 -17.89 -5.00 7.75
CA ARG A 527 -16.63 -4.29 8.06
C ARG A 527 -15.65 -4.59 6.92
N ALA A 528 -15.68 -3.79 5.85
CA ALA A 528 -14.71 -3.87 4.76
C ALA A 528 -13.44 -3.08 5.14
N GLY A 529 -12.33 -3.21 4.40
CA GLY A 529 -11.11 -2.42 4.63
C GLY A 529 -10.11 -3.02 5.62
N ALA A 530 -8.96 -2.37 5.79
CA ALA A 530 -7.83 -2.91 6.55
C ALA A 530 -8.17 -3.22 8.03
N ALA A 531 -9.00 -2.38 8.65
CA ALA A 531 -9.38 -2.53 10.05
C ALA A 531 -10.23 -3.78 10.35
N ALA A 532 -10.85 -4.38 9.33
CA ALA A 532 -11.57 -5.64 9.47
C ALA A 532 -10.70 -6.76 10.06
N LEU A 533 -9.38 -6.71 9.85
CA LEU A 533 -8.42 -7.69 10.37
C LEU A 533 -8.42 -7.81 11.91
N TRP A 534 -8.83 -6.78 12.65
CA TRP A 534 -8.92 -6.84 14.12
C TRP A 534 -10.28 -6.45 14.67
N LEU A 535 -11.10 -5.75 13.89
CA LEU A 535 -12.47 -5.45 14.29
C LEU A 535 -13.37 -6.66 14.08
N ALA A 536 -13.29 -7.38 12.96
CA ALA A 536 -14.19 -8.51 12.72
C ALA A 536 -13.91 -9.67 13.69
N THR A 537 -14.97 -10.28 14.22
CA THR A 537 -14.87 -11.47 15.07
C THR A 537 -14.44 -12.68 14.24
N LEU A 538 -13.85 -13.69 14.89
CA LEU A 538 -13.51 -14.94 14.21
C LEU A 538 -14.74 -15.59 13.54
N ALA A 539 -15.90 -15.52 14.18
CA ALA A 539 -17.14 -16.06 13.63
C ALA A 539 -17.54 -15.35 12.33
N GLU A 540 -17.53 -14.01 12.31
CA GLU A 540 -17.81 -13.21 11.11
C GLU A 540 -16.81 -13.50 9.99
N LYS A 541 -15.52 -13.57 10.32
CA LYS A 541 -14.47 -13.87 9.33
C LYS A 541 -14.62 -15.29 8.77
N SER A 542 -14.93 -16.26 9.62
CA SER A 542 -15.12 -17.66 9.21
C SER A 542 -16.35 -17.79 8.32
N GLU A 543 -17.49 -17.20 8.71
CA GLU A 543 -18.73 -17.20 7.92
C GLU A 543 -18.55 -16.54 6.54
N ASN A 544 -17.73 -15.48 6.46
CA ASN A 544 -17.39 -14.81 5.20
C ASN A 544 -16.24 -15.50 4.43
N GLY A 545 -15.59 -16.52 5.01
CA GLY A 545 -14.42 -17.20 4.44
C GLY A 545 -13.16 -16.33 4.37
N GLU A 546 -13.08 -15.25 5.13
CA GLU A 546 -12.01 -14.22 5.08
C GLU A 546 -10.75 -14.61 5.85
N ILE A 547 -10.78 -15.74 6.55
CA ILE A 547 -9.66 -16.32 7.31
C ILE A 547 -9.54 -17.82 7.02
N LEU A 548 -8.31 -18.29 6.85
CA LEU A 548 -7.95 -19.70 6.97
C LEU A 548 -7.16 -19.84 8.28
N TYR A 549 -7.56 -20.73 9.19
CA TYR A 549 -6.90 -20.88 10.49
C TYR A 549 -6.73 -22.36 10.86
N ASP A 550 -6.05 -22.61 11.98
CA ASP A 550 -5.60 -23.95 12.42
C ASP A 550 -4.74 -24.67 11.38
N LEU A 551 -4.04 -23.90 10.55
CA LEU A 551 -3.14 -24.41 9.53
C LEU A 551 -1.86 -24.96 10.15
N VAL A 552 -1.35 -26.05 9.59
CA VAL A 552 -0.10 -26.69 10.04
C VAL A 552 0.89 -26.72 8.89
N ILE A 553 2.13 -26.30 9.12
CA ILE A 553 3.14 -26.34 8.06
C ILE A 553 3.53 -27.80 7.78
N ARG A 554 3.35 -28.24 6.53
CA ARG A 554 3.77 -29.55 6.01
C ARG A 554 5.15 -29.50 5.37
N GLN A 555 5.45 -28.39 4.68
CA GLN A 555 6.76 -28.15 4.07
C GLN A 555 7.18 -26.71 4.36
N ASN A 556 8.36 -26.54 4.95
CA ASN A 556 8.95 -25.23 5.22
C ASN A 556 10.14 -25.00 4.28
N HIS A 557 9.91 -24.26 3.20
CA HIS A 557 10.93 -23.80 2.25
C HIS A 557 11.13 -22.29 2.35
N ALA A 558 10.88 -21.69 3.53
CA ALA A 558 11.04 -20.25 3.73
C ALA A 558 12.49 -19.76 3.51
N ALA A 559 13.46 -20.66 3.62
CA ALA A 559 14.89 -20.40 3.43
C ALA A 559 15.36 -20.48 1.96
N ASP A 560 14.51 -20.88 1.01
CA ASP A 560 14.90 -21.02 -0.40
C ASP A 560 15.32 -19.66 -0.99
N ILE A 561 16.52 -19.62 -1.58
CA ILE A 561 17.17 -18.41 -2.10
C ILE A 561 16.38 -17.79 -3.27
N HIS A 562 15.71 -18.61 -4.08
CA HIS A 562 15.04 -18.14 -5.28
C HIS A 562 13.53 -18.04 -5.12
N LYS A 563 12.92 -18.94 -4.33
CA LYS A 563 11.46 -19.01 -4.17
C LYS A 563 11.09 -19.42 -2.74
N PRO A 564 11.08 -18.51 -1.75
CA PRO A 564 10.67 -18.86 -0.40
C PRO A 564 9.18 -19.20 -0.36
N TYR A 565 8.83 -20.43 0.01
CA TYR A 565 7.42 -20.86 0.12
C TYR A 565 7.16 -21.73 1.33
N LEU A 566 5.88 -21.80 1.73
CA LEU A 566 5.38 -22.74 2.72
C LEU A 566 4.20 -23.51 2.13
N VAL A 567 4.11 -24.81 2.43
CA VAL A 567 2.90 -25.60 2.20
C VAL A 567 2.25 -25.86 3.55
N LEU A 568 1.02 -25.40 3.71
CA LEU A 568 0.25 -25.54 4.94
C LEU A 568 -0.97 -26.44 4.69
N GLU A 569 -1.17 -27.41 5.59
CA GLU A 569 -2.36 -28.27 5.61
C GLU A 569 -3.54 -27.57 6.27
N ARG A 570 -4.72 -27.81 5.71
CA ARG A 570 -6.03 -27.40 6.20
C ARG A 570 -6.62 -28.53 7.04
N VAL A 571 -6.41 -28.48 8.36
CA VAL A 571 -6.83 -29.54 9.30
C VAL A 571 -8.36 -29.65 9.42
N HIS A 572 -9.06 -28.54 9.25
CA HIS A 572 -10.52 -28.47 9.27
C HIS A 572 -11.02 -27.82 7.96
N PRO A 573 -11.23 -28.59 6.89
CA PRO A 573 -12.02 -28.09 5.78
C PRO A 573 -13.46 -27.98 6.30
N ASP A 574 -13.86 -26.81 6.80
CA ASP A 574 -15.26 -26.55 7.16
C ASP A 574 -16.13 -26.90 5.96
N ALA A 575 -16.85 -28.02 6.04
CA ALA A 575 -17.62 -28.54 4.91
C ALA A 575 -18.74 -27.57 4.48
N ASP A 576 -19.14 -26.67 5.39
CA ASP A 576 -20.25 -25.74 5.23
C ASP A 576 -19.81 -24.32 4.86
N THR A 577 -18.52 -23.96 4.95
CA THR A 577 -18.05 -22.61 4.64
C THR A 577 -16.77 -22.61 3.83
N LEU A 578 -16.84 -21.99 2.66
CA LEU A 578 -15.79 -22.08 1.66
C LEU A 578 -14.87 -20.85 1.69
N PRO A 579 -13.56 -21.04 1.51
CA PRO A 579 -12.60 -19.97 1.70
C PRO A 579 -12.74 -18.90 0.61
N ASN A 580 -12.66 -17.64 1.05
CA ASN A 580 -12.72 -16.45 0.21
C ASN A 580 -11.31 -16.05 -0.30
N PHE A 581 -10.51 -17.03 -0.70
CA PHE A 581 -9.13 -16.88 -1.12
C PHE A 581 -8.89 -17.50 -2.50
N ARG A 582 -7.93 -16.96 -3.25
CA ARG A 582 -7.54 -17.49 -4.57
C ARG A 582 -6.05 -17.31 -4.83
N GLN A 583 -5.55 -18.03 -5.83
CA GLN A 583 -4.20 -17.84 -6.35
C GLN A 583 -3.92 -16.37 -6.69
N GLY A 584 -2.75 -15.90 -6.25
CA GLY A 584 -2.26 -14.54 -6.41
C GLY A 584 -2.71 -13.56 -5.33
N ASP A 585 -3.72 -13.89 -4.50
CA ASP A 585 -4.15 -13.00 -3.43
C ASP A 585 -3.00 -12.71 -2.46
N ALA A 586 -2.88 -11.44 -2.09
CA ALA A 586 -1.92 -10.97 -1.10
C ALA A 586 -2.43 -11.32 0.30
N ILE A 587 -1.57 -11.91 1.14
CA ILE A 587 -1.96 -12.40 2.45
C ILE A 587 -1.00 -11.97 3.56
N VAL A 588 -1.53 -11.96 4.78
CA VAL A 588 -0.78 -11.95 6.03
C VAL A 588 -0.85 -13.36 6.65
N LEU A 589 0.30 -13.85 7.12
CA LEU A 589 0.46 -15.11 7.85
C LEU A 589 0.95 -14.78 9.27
N TYR A 590 0.35 -15.40 10.27
CA TYR A 590 0.77 -15.27 11.67
C TYR A 590 0.47 -16.54 12.47
N GLU A 591 1.19 -16.74 13.57
CA GLU A 591 0.94 -17.84 14.50
C GLU A 591 -0.36 -17.60 15.28
N ARG A 592 -1.19 -18.64 15.40
CA ARG A 592 -2.46 -18.61 16.11
C ARG A 592 -2.63 -19.86 16.97
N ASN A 593 -1.96 -19.87 18.11
CA ASN A 593 -1.93 -21.02 19.03
C ASN A 593 -3.05 -20.96 20.08
N VAL A 594 -3.56 -19.75 20.39
CA VAL A 594 -4.71 -19.54 21.28
C VAL A 594 -5.77 -18.65 20.63
N ASN A 595 -6.96 -18.54 21.23
CA ASN A 595 -8.08 -17.83 20.62
C ASN A 595 -7.91 -16.32 20.54
N GLU A 596 -7.11 -15.76 21.45
CA GLU A 596 -6.80 -14.35 21.54
C GLU A 596 -5.77 -13.92 20.49
N ASP A 597 -5.05 -14.88 19.88
CA ASP A 597 -4.04 -14.60 18.87
C ASP A 597 -4.68 -14.04 17.59
N ASN A 598 -4.16 -12.93 17.11
CA ASN A 598 -4.61 -12.24 15.89
C ASN A 598 -3.45 -11.43 15.28
N VAL A 599 -3.71 -10.77 14.14
CA VAL A 599 -2.68 -10.00 13.42
C VAL A 599 -2.02 -8.87 14.25
N THR A 600 -2.68 -8.38 15.31
CA THR A 600 -2.20 -7.23 16.11
C THR A 600 -1.33 -7.59 17.30
N ASN A 601 -1.30 -8.87 17.70
CA ASN A 601 -0.51 -9.35 18.84
C ASN A 601 0.50 -10.45 18.47
N LYS A 602 0.75 -10.61 17.17
CA LYS A 602 1.74 -11.54 16.60
C LYS A 602 2.65 -10.87 15.58
N MET A 603 3.80 -11.50 15.36
CA MET A 603 4.62 -11.18 14.19
C MET A 603 3.87 -11.59 12.93
N VAL A 604 3.87 -10.72 11.94
CA VAL A 604 3.17 -10.93 10.67
C VAL A 604 4.17 -11.13 9.55
N PHE A 605 3.95 -12.17 8.75
CA PHE A 605 4.68 -12.44 7.52
C PHE A 605 3.76 -12.16 6.34
N LYS A 606 4.26 -11.43 5.34
CA LYS A 606 3.47 -11.08 4.15
C LYS A 606 3.84 -11.97 2.98
N GLY A 607 2.85 -12.36 2.19
CA GLY A 607 3.02 -13.28 1.08
C GLY A 607 1.94 -13.17 0.03
N ASN A 608 1.94 -14.12 -0.89
CA ASN A 608 0.89 -14.33 -1.88
C ASN A 608 0.55 -15.82 -1.94
N ILE A 609 -0.71 -16.15 -2.20
CA ILE A 609 -1.12 -17.54 -2.42
C ILE A 609 -0.61 -18.01 -3.77
N GLU A 610 0.21 -19.07 -3.77
CA GLU A 610 0.71 -19.70 -4.99
C GLU A 610 -0.30 -20.73 -5.54
N TYR A 611 -0.90 -21.53 -4.67
CA TYR A 611 -2.08 -22.33 -4.97
C TYR A 611 -2.89 -22.60 -3.70
N ILE A 612 -4.17 -22.94 -3.87
CA ILE A 612 -5.06 -23.36 -2.79
C ILE A 612 -5.88 -24.57 -3.27
N SER A 613 -5.98 -25.57 -2.40
CA SER A 613 -6.75 -26.81 -2.60
C SER A 613 -7.61 -27.10 -1.37
N ASP A 614 -8.38 -28.18 -1.39
CA ASP A 614 -9.19 -28.61 -0.25
C ASP A 614 -8.35 -29.09 0.94
N CYS A 615 -7.17 -29.65 0.67
CA CYS A 615 -6.28 -30.19 1.71
C CYS A 615 -5.18 -29.22 2.10
N ASP A 616 -4.58 -28.51 1.14
CA ASP A 616 -3.38 -27.70 1.36
C ASP A 616 -3.49 -26.31 0.72
N VAL A 617 -2.78 -25.34 1.29
CA VAL A 617 -2.50 -24.03 0.71
C VAL A 617 -0.99 -23.81 0.63
N CYS A 618 -0.51 -23.40 -0.53
CA CYS A 618 0.88 -22.99 -0.71
C CYS A 618 0.97 -21.48 -0.80
N ILE A 619 1.85 -20.90 0.01
CA ILE A 619 2.10 -19.47 0.04
C ILE A 619 3.54 -19.18 -0.36
N ARG A 620 3.73 -18.14 -1.18
CA ARG A 620 5.03 -17.57 -1.47
C ARG A 620 5.27 -16.38 -0.56
N LEU A 621 6.34 -16.42 0.24
CA LEU A 621 6.69 -15.34 1.16
C LEU A 621 7.32 -14.18 0.38
N ARG A 622 7.07 -12.94 0.82
CA ARG A 622 7.72 -11.75 0.23
C ARG A 622 9.18 -11.60 0.68
N ALA A 623 9.48 -12.06 1.90
CA ALA A 623 10.82 -12.04 2.47
C ALA A 623 11.23 -13.47 2.84
N THR A 624 12.42 -13.87 2.42
CA THR A 624 13.03 -15.15 2.80
C THR A 624 13.27 -15.20 4.31
N GLN A 625 13.02 -16.34 4.94
CA GLN A 625 13.35 -16.59 6.35
C GLN A 625 14.31 -17.77 6.41
N GLN A 626 15.62 -17.52 6.47
CA GLN A 626 16.58 -18.62 6.51
C GLN A 626 16.64 -19.32 7.88
N ASN A 627 16.23 -18.63 8.95
CA ASN A 627 16.01 -19.26 10.24
C ASN A 627 14.64 -19.95 10.23
N ILE A 628 14.64 -21.27 10.03
CA ILE A 628 13.42 -22.09 9.94
C ILE A 628 12.65 -22.07 11.27
N SER A 629 13.33 -21.85 12.41
CA SER A 629 12.72 -21.78 13.74
C SER A 629 11.81 -20.56 13.94
N VAL A 630 11.84 -19.59 13.02
CA VAL A 630 10.91 -18.44 12.98
C VAL A 630 9.49 -18.88 12.66
N LEU A 631 9.35 -20.02 11.95
CA LEU A 631 8.08 -20.61 11.59
C LEU A 631 8.05 -22.07 12.06
N PRO A 632 7.86 -22.31 13.38
CA PRO A 632 7.85 -23.65 13.96
C PRO A 632 6.77 -24.55 13.34
N MET A 633 7.17 -25.76 12.95
CA MET A 633 6.26 -26.73 12.30
C MET A 633 5.16 -27.25 13.25
N ASP A 634 5.38 -27.17 14.56
CA ASP A 634 4.45 -27.60 15.61
C ASP A 634 3.41 -26.53 16.00
N SER A 635 3.60 -25.28 15.57
CA SER A 635 2.64 -24.19 15.76
C SER A 635 1.40 -24.33 14.86
N ARG A 636 0.36 -23.56 15.18
CA ARG A 636 -0.81 -23.33 14.32
C ARG A 636 -0.73 -21.95 13.69
N TYR A 637 -1.23 -21.85 12.46
CA TYR A 637 -1.15 -20.62 11.67
C TYR A 637 -2.52 -20.17 11.17
N ALA A 638 -2.64 -18.86 10.98
CA ALA A 638 -3.75 -18.23 10.30
C ALA A 638 -3.27 -17.39 9.11
N ILE A 639 -4.12 -17.33 8.08
CA ILE A 639 -3.94 -16.56 6.86
C ILE A 639 -5.17 -15.67 6.68
N GLU A 640 -4.93 -14.37 6.48
CA GLU A 640 -5.95 -13.35 6.16
C GLU A 640 -5.49 -12.50 4.96
N HIS A 641 -6.38 -11.71 4.35
CA HIS A 641 -6.03 -10.83 3.22
C HIS A 641 -5.12 -9.67 3.67
N ASP A 642 -4.04 -9.41 2.93
CA ASP A 642 -3.16 -8.25 3.15
C ASP A 642 -3.70 -7.02 2.40
N TYR A 643 -3.71 -5.89 3.09
CA TYR A 643 -4.09 -4.60 2.53
C TYR A 643 -2.84 -3.75 2.22
N MET A 644 -2.73 -3.22 1.00
CA MET A 644 -1.54 -2.53 0.50
C MET A 644 -1.81 -1.06 0.10
N ASP A 645 -1.06 -0.12 0.67
CA ASP A 645 -1.12 1.32 0.35
C ASP A 645 -0.41 1.70 -0.96
N THR A 646 0.26 0.75 -1.63
CA THR A 646 1.18 1.02 -2.75
C THR A 646 0.50 1.73 -3.93
N SER A 647 -0.74 1.37 -4.25
CA SER A 647 -1.52 1.99 -5.32
C SER A 647 -1.76 3.48 -5.06
N PHE A 648 -2.07 3.87 -3.82
CA PHE A 648 -2.29 5.26 -3.42
C PHE A 648 -1.02 6.09 -3.48
N ARG A 649 0.12 5.53 -3.04
CA ARG A 649 1.43 6.19 -3.16
C ARG A 649 1.77 6.51 -4.61
N SER A 650 1.47 5.60 -5.55
CA SER A 650 1.65 5.86 -6.98
C SER A 650 0.72 6.96 -7.50
N MET A 651 -0.51 7.06 -7.00
CA MET A 651 -1.44 8.14 -7.38
C MET A 651 -0.97 9.52 -6.89
N TYR A 652 -0.48 9.64 -5.64
CA TYR A 652 0.15 10.89 -5.17
C TYR A 652 1.42 11.24 -5.94
N SER A 653 2.23 10.23 -6.30
CA SER A 653 3.38 10.42 -7.19
C SER A 653 2.94 10.92 -8.57
N GLY A 654 1.77 10.50 -9.05
CA GLY A 654 1.15 11.01 -10.28
C GLY A 654 0.81 12.50 -10.20
N LEU A 655 0.34 12.98 -9.05
CA LEU A 655 0.15 14.41 -8.81
C LEU A 655 1.48 15.18 -8.82
N SER A 656 2.54 14.62 -8.24
CA SER A 656 3.89 15.21 -8.30
C SER A 656 4.43 15.29 -9.75
N ALA A 657 4.17 14.25 -10.55
CA ALA A 657 4.51 14.24 -11.97
C ALA A 657 3.73 15.33 -12.74
N PHE A 658 2.44 15.51 -12.44
CA PHE A 658 1.62 16.58 -13.02
C PHE A 658 2.16 17.99 -12.71
N LEU A 659 2.56 18.25 -11.46
CA LEU A 659 3.22 19.50 -11.08
C LEU A 659 4.49 19.78 -11.89
N SER A 660 5.19 18.71 -12.30
CA SER A 660 6.46 18.80 -13.01
C SER A 660 6.32 18.72 -14.55
N ALA A 661 5.11 18.44 -15.05
CA ALA A 661 4.83 18.24 -16.47
C ALA A 661 5.04 19.52 -17.30
N THR A 662 5.17 19.37 -18.62
CA THR A 662 5.17 20.53 -19.52
C THR A 662 3.78 21.16 -19.58
N LYS A 663 3.72 22.48 -19.80
CA LYS A 663 2.43 23.18 -19.98
C LYS A 663 1.62 22.56 -21.13
N ASP A 664 2.28 22.28 -22.26
CA ASP A 664 1.65 21.61 -23.41
C ASP A 664 1.00 20.27 -23.03
N ARG A 665 1.68 19.42 -22.25
CA ARG A 665 1.12 18.15 -21.79
C ARG A 665 -0.09 18.35 -20.86
N ARG A 666 -0.03 19.33 -19.95
CA ARG A 666 -1.17 19.64 -19.07
C ARG A 666 -2.35 20.20 -19.86
N ASP A 667 -2.11 21.12 -20.79
CA ASP A 667 -3.14 21.70 -21.64
C ASP A 667 -3.84 20.62 -22.49
N LEU A 668 -3.08 19.64 -23.01
CA LEU A 668 -3.64 18.47 -23.70
C LEU A 668 -4.50 17.61 -22.76
N LEU A 669 -3.98 17.22 -21.59
CA LEU A 669 -4.70 16.35 -20.64
C LEU A 669 -5.96 17.01 -20.07
N LEU A 670 -5.93 18.32 -19.88
CA LEU A 670 -7.07 19.11 -19.39
C LEU A 670 -7.97 19.63 -20.52
N ASN A 671 -7.81 19.14 -21.76
CA ASN A 671 -8.64 19.55 -22.89
C ASN A 671 -8.68 21.08 -23.11
N GLN A 672 -7.57 21.77 -22.77
CA GLN A 672 -7.34 23.19 -23.06
C GLN A 672 -6.72 23.37 -24.46
N ARG A 673 -6.22 22.29 -25.05
CA ARG A 673 -5.71 22.19 -26.42
C ARG A 673 -6.30 20.93 -27.06
N GLU A 674 -6.68 21.03 -28.33
CA GLU A 674 -7.15 19.86 -29.10
C GLU A 674 -5.96 18.98 -29.53
N PRO A 675 -6.14 17.66 -29.65
CA PRO A 675 -5.11 16.77 -30.18
C PRO A 675 -4.84 17.04 -31.66
N GLU A 676 -3.58 16.91 -32.06
CA GLU A 676 -3.13 17.08 -33.43
C GLU A 676 -3.13 15.77 -34.22
N PHE A 677 -3.35 15.90 -35.54
CA PHE A 677 -3.36 14.81 -36.50
C PHE A 677 -2.56 15.17 -37.74
N ASP A 678 -1.89 14.18 -38.33
CA ASP A 678 -1.24 14.29 -39.62
C ASP A 678 -2.25 14.10 -40.75
N SER A 679 -2.53 15.17 -41.50
CA SER A 679 -3.47 15.17 -42.61
C SER A 679 -3.00 14.36 -43.82
N ALA A 680 -1.72 13.97 -43.89
CA ALA A 680 -1.20 13.10 -44.95
C ALA A 680 -1.90 11.73 -44.98
N PHE A 681 -2.48 11.29 -43.86
CA PHE A 681 -3.21 10.02 -43.76
C PHE A 681 -4.68 10.13 -44.20
N ASP A 682 -5.24 11.33 -44.36
CA ASP A 682 -6.69 11.52 -44.59
C ASP A 682 -7.18 10.75 -45.83
N GLY A 683 -6.41 10.77 -46.93
CA GLY A 683 -6.75 10.03 -48.14
C GLY A 683 -6.73 8.51 -47.96
N ALA A 684 -5.73 7.98 -47.24
CA ALA A 684 -5.63 6.55 -46.95
C ALA A 684 -6.72 6.07 -45.98
N ILE A 685 -7.08 6.90 -44.99
CA ILE A 685 -8.18 6.64 -44.05
C ILE A 685 -9.51 6.57 -44.80
N ALA A 686 -9.77 7.52 -45.70
CA ALA A 686 -10.99 7.53 -46.51
C ALA A 686 -11.08 6.32 -47.46
N ALA A 687 -9.94 5.83 -47.96
CA ALA A 687 -9.86 4.67 -48.84
C ALA A 687 -9.85 3.31 -48.09
N ALA A 688 -9.83 3.30 -46.76
CA ALA A 688 -9.73 2.07 -45.97
C ALA A 688 -10.96 1.17 -46.17
N THR A 689 -10.72 -0.09 -46.51
CA THR A 689 -11.76 -1.08 -46.86
C THR A 689 -12.36 -1.81 -45.65
N ASP A 690 -11.69 -1.78 -44.51
CA ASP A 690 -12.15 -2.37 -43.26
C ASP A 690 -11.78 -1.54 -42.02
N ASP A 691 -12.46 -1.84 -40.90
CA ASP A 691 -12.31 -1.11 -39.65
C ASP A 691 -10.88 -1.16 -39.10
N PHE A 692 -10.18 -2.29 -39.19
CA PHE A 692 -8.83 -2.44 -38.60
C PHE A 692 -7.80 -1.58 -39.33
N VAL A 693 -7.86 -1.55 -40.67
CA VAL A 693 -6.99 -0.68 -41.48
C VAL A 693 -7.29 0.79 -41.16
N ARG A 694 -8.56 1.19 -41.15
CA ARG A 694 -8.97 2.57 -40.82
C ARG A 694 -8.47 2.99 -39.44
N ILE A 695 -8.67 2.14 -38.43
CA ILE A 695 -8.24 2.39 -37.04
C ILE A 695 -6.72 2.51 -36.94
N THR A 696 -5.99 1.61 -37.60
CA THR A 696 -4.52 1.64 -37.59
C THR A 696 -4.00 2.93 -38.21
N LEU A 697 -4.56 3.35 -39.35
CA LEU A 697 -4.21 4.60 -40.02
C LEU A 697 -4.56 5.83 -39.17
N LYS A 698 -5.72 5.85 -38.51
CA LYS A 698 -6.09 6.93 -37.58
C LYS A 698 -5.14 7.00 -36.37
N ALA A 699 -4.76 5.84 -35.82
CA ALA A 699 -3.78 5.78 -34.73
C ALA A 699 -2.39 6.26 -35.18
N GLN A 700 -2.00 5.98 -36.43
CA GLN A 700 -0.76 6.52 -37.03
C GLN A 700 -0.84 8.03 -37.23
N ALA A 701 -1.96 8.53 -37.76
CA ALA A 701 -2.21 9.95 -37.99
C ALA A 701 -2.20 10.77 -36.69
N ALA A 702 -2.66 10.20 -35.58
CA ALA A 702 -2.66 10.87 -34.28
C ALA A 702 -1.23 11.19 -33.79
N LYS A 703 -1.00 12.45 -33.44
CA LYS A 703 0.28 12.93 -32.86
C LYS A 703 0.26 12.96 -31.34
N ASP A 704 -0.91 13.17 -30.74
CA ASP A 704 -1.07 13.29 -29.28
C ASP A 704 -1.74 12.07 -28.66
N TYR A 705 -3.02 11.84 -28.98
CA TYR A 705 -3.75 10.68 -28.51
C TYR A 705 -4.79 10.17 -29.50
N PHE A 706 -5.17 8.90 -29.33
CA PHE A 706 -6.27 8.26 -30.05
C PHE A 706 -7.08 7.37 -29.11
N LEU A 707 -8.40 7.33 -29.31
CA LEU A 707 -9.32 6.50 -28.55
C LEU A 707 -9.87 5.39 -29.44
N LEU A 708 -9.80 4.16 -28.96
CA LEU A 708 -10.40 3.00 -29.61
C LEU A 708 -11.47 2.39 -28.72
N ILE A 709 -12.74 2.49 -29.15
CA ILE A 709 -13.83 1.74 -28.54
C ILE A 709 -13.85 0.35 -29.18
N GLY A 710 -13.69 -0.67 -28.35
CA GLY A 710 -13.81 -2.04 -28.81
C GLY A 710 -14.86 -2.80 -28.03
N PRO A 711 -16.08 -2.95 -28.58
CA PRO A 711 -17.10 -3.80 -28.00
C PRO A 711 -16.66 -5.27 -27.84
N PRO A 712 -17.42 -6.10 -27.12
CA PRO A 712 -17.11 -7.51 -26.90
C PRO A 712 -16.95 -8.29 -28.21
N GLY A 713 -15.89 -9.09 -28.30
CA GLY A 713 -15.67 -9.99 -29.44
C GLY A 713 -15.19 -9.33 -30.73
N THR A 714 -14.88 -8.04 -30.73
CA THR A 714 -14.51 -7.30 -31.96
C THR A 714 -13.04 -7.39 -32.34
N GLY A 715 -12.23 -8.15 -31.58
CA GLY A 715 -10.80 -8.32 -31.88
C GLY A 715 -9.92 -7.15 -31.43
N LYS A 716 -10.30 -6.43 -30.37
CA LYS A 716 -9.49 -5.37 -29.72
C LYS A 716 -8.00 -5.71 -29.66
N THR A 717 -7.64 -6.72 -28.86
CA THR A 717 -6.24 -7.09 -28.61
C THR A 717 -5.66 -7.92 -29.75
N SER A 718 -6.37 -8.97 -30.19
CA SER A 718 -5.89 -9.92 -31.20
C SER A 718 -5.75 -9.37 -32.62
N ARG A 719 -6.43 -8.26 -32.96
CA ARG A 719 -6.45 -7.68 -34.31
C ARG A 719 -6.09 -6.19 -34.30
N ALA A 720 -6.85 -5.34 -33.62
CA ALA A 720 -6.64 -3.90 -33.69
C ALA A 720 -5.32 -3.47 -33.01
N LEU A 721 -5.09 -3.88 -31.77
CA LEU A 721 -3.83 -3.62 -31.05
C LEU A 721 -2.64 -4.22 -31.81
N ARG A 722 -2.77 -5.47 -32.28
CA ARG A 722 -1.75 -6.12 -33.13
C ARG A 722 -1.40 -5.28 -34.35
N GLY A 723 -2.41 -4.83 -35.11
CA GLY A 723 -2.20 -4.00 -36.30
C GLY A 723 -1.48 -2.68 -36.00
N MET A 724 -1.85 -2.03 -34.88
CA MET A 724 -1.15 -0.84 -34.40
C MET A 724 0.31 -1.13 -34.01
N VAL A 725 0.57 -2.22 -33.29
CA VAL A 725 1.94 -2.63 -32.94
C VAL A 725 2.77 -2.92 -34.18
N GLU A 726 2.25 -3.70 -35.14
CA GLU A 726 2.94 -4.01 -36.40
C GLU A 726 3.24 -2.74 -37.21
N ALA A 727 2.31 -1.79 -37.25
CA ALA A 727 2.48 -0.51 -37.94
C ALA A 727 3.57 0.36 -37.28
N PHE A 728 3.48 0.61 -35.98
CA PHE A 728 4.48 1.40 -35.24
C PHE A 728 5.85 0.71 -35.21
N TYR A 729 5.87 -0.62 -35.17
CA TYR A 729 7.11 -1.37 -35.22
C TYR A 729 7.81 -1.17 -36.58
N ARG A 730 7.06 -1.16 -37.68
CA ARG A 730 7.58 -0.88 -39.03
C ARG A 730 8.10 0.55 -39.20
N GLU A 731 7.51 1.52 -38.49
CA GLU A 731 7.96 2.91 -38.45
C GLU A 731 9.24 3.17 -37.63
N GLY A 732 9.78 2.15 -36.96
CA GLY A 732 10.96 2.35 -36.10
C GLY A 732 10.65 2.91 -34.71
N LYS A 733 9.37 3.00 -34.29
CA LYS A 733 8.93 3.54 -33.00
C LYS A 733 9.29 2.68 -31.79
N GLU A 734 9.47 3.34 -30.65
CA GLU A 734 9.54 2.75 -29.31
C GLU A 734 8.14 2.62 -28.72
N ILE A 735 7.74 1.39 -28.35
CA ILE A 735 6.35 1.01 -28.03
C ILE A 735 6.26 0.54 -26.58
N LEU A 736 5.35 1.16 -25.84
CA LEU A 736 4.94 0.75 -24.50
C LEU A 736 3.53 0.19 -24.54
N LEU A 737 3.32 -0.99 -24.00
CA LEU A 737 2.05 -1.68 -23.91
C LEU A 737 1.66 -1.80 -22.45
N LEU A 738 0.47 -1.28 -22.12
CA LEU A 738 -0.01 -1.23 -20.75
C LEU A 738 -1.40 -1.85 -20.66
N SER A 739 -1.70 -2.46 -19.52
CA SER A 739 -3.07 -2.78 -19.15
C SER A 739 -3.29 -2.70 -17.64
N TYR A 740 -4.55 -2.81 -17.22
CA TYR A 740 -4.93 -2.80 -15.81
C TYR A 740 -4.57 -4.11 -15.09
N THR A 741 -4.76 -5.26 -15.74
CA THR A 741 -4.60 -6.58 -15.11
C THR A 741 -3.46 -7.40 -15.71
N ASN A 742 -2.83 -8.26 -14.90
CA ASN A 742 -1.81 -9.19 -15.39
C ASN A 742 -2.34 -10.14 -16.48
N ARG A 743 -3.59 -10.59 -16.38
CA ARG A 743 -4.23 -11.42 -17.39
C ARG A 743 -4.29 -10.73 -18.75
N ALA A 744 -4.65 -9.45 -18.78
CA ALA A 744 -4.66 -8.69 -20.03
C ALA A 744 -3.23 -8.50 -20.59
N VAL A 745 -2.23 -8.35 -19.72
CA VAL A 745 -0.81 -8.36 -20.11
C VAL A 745 -0.39 -9.71 -20.71
N ASP A 746 -0.82 -10.84 -20.15
CA ASP A 746 -0.59 -12.18 -20.73
C ASP A 746 -1.19 -12.30 -22.14
N GLU A 747 -2.41 -11.82 -22.36
CA GLU A 747 -3.04 -11.80 -23.69
C GLU A 747 -2.29 -10.90 -24.68
N ILE A 748 -1.71 -9.78 -24.23
CA ILE A 748 -0.83 -8.95 -25.05
C ILE A 748 0.46 -9.71 -25.39
N CYS A 749 1.10 -10.38 -24.41
CA CYS A 749 2.30 -11.20 -24.66
C CYS A 749 2.01 -12.30 -25.68
N LYS A 750 0.88 -12.99 -25.54
CA LYS A 750 0.40 -13.99 -26.51
C LYS A 750 0.31 -13.41 -27.92
N MET A 751 -0.29 -12.22 -28.05
CA MET A 751 -0.42 -11.53 -29.33
C MET A 751 0.96 -11.19 -29.92
N LEU A 752 1.89 -10.69 -29.11
CA LEU A 752 3.26 -10.34 -29.56
C LEU A 752 4.03 -11.56 -30.06
N THR A 753 3.95 -12.69 -29.35
CA THR A 753 4.60 -13.95 -29.77
C THR A 753 4.05 -14.52 -31.09
N ALA A 754 2.85 -14.08 -31.50
CA ALA A 754 2.20 -14.50 -32.75
C ALA A 754 2.47 -13.55 -33.94
N ILE A 755 3.27 -12.49 -33.75
CA ILE A 755 3.67 -11.57 -34.82
C ILE A 755 4.80 -12.21 -35.64
N THR A 756 4.71 -12.08 -36.97
CA THR A 756 5.69 -12.62 -37.92
C THR A 756 6.17 -11.52 -38.88
N PRO A 757 7.49 -11.25 -39.02
CA PRO A 757 8.60 -11.87 -38.29
C PRO A 757 8.56 -11.59 -36.78
N GLU A 758 9.22 -12.45 -35.99
CA GLU A 758 9.22 -12.36 -34.52
C GLU A 758 9.72 -10.99 -34.04
N VAL A 759 9.04 -10.45 -33.03
CA VAL A 759 9.40 -9.17 -32.39
C VAL A 759 9.94 -9.44 -30.99
N ASN A 760 11.05 -8.79 -30.65
CA ASN A 760 11.59 -8.85 -29.29
C ASN A 760 10.81 -7.89 -28.38
N PHE A 761 10.45 -8.36 -27.19
CA PHE A 761 9.79 -7.54 -26.17
C PHE A 761 10.26 -7.90 -24.75
N ILE A 762 10.11 -6.96 -23.82
CA ILE A 762 10.39 -7.14 -22.39
C ILE A 762 9.09 -6.97 -21.60
N ARG A 763 8.77 -7.95 -20.75
CA ARG A 763 7.66 -7.91 -19.81
C ARG A 763 8.10 -7.37 -18.45
N ILE A 764 7.41 -6.38 -17.96
CA ILE A 764 7.59 -5.80 -16.62
C ILE A 764 6.52 -6.38 -15.71
N GLY A 765 6.94 -7.15 -14.71
CA GLY A 765 6.07 -7.91 -13.84
C GLY A 765 6.88 -8.73 -12.84
N ASN A 766 6.22 -9.70 -12.22
CA ASN A 766 6.84 -10.74 -11.41
C ASN A 766 6.39 -12.12 -11.89
N GLU A 767 7.11 -13.17 -11.46
CA GLU A 767 6.84 -14.54 -11.87
C GLU A 767 5.46 -15.07 -11.42
N LEU A 768 4.99 -14.70 -10.22
CA LEU A 768 3.73 -15.17 -9.64
C LEU A 768 2.51 -14.78 -10.47
N SER A 769 2.54 -13.58 -11.04
CA SER A 769 1.45 -13.03 -11.83
C SER A 769 1.70 -13.12 -13.33
N CYS A 770 2.57 -14.03 -13.76
CA CYS A 770 2.94 -14.24 -15.15
C CYS A 770 2.74 -15.71 -15.54
N GLU A 771 2.02 -15.96 -16.62
CA GLU A 771 1.91 -17.31 -17.18
C GLU A 771 3.29 -17.85 -17.58
N GLU A 772 3.49 -19.15 -17.43
CA GLU A 772 4.79 -19.81 -17.60
C GLU A 772 5.41 -19.55 -18.99
N ALA A 773 4.56 -19.56 -20.02
CA ALA A 773 4.95 -19.29 -21.40
C ALA A 773 5.60 -17.92 -21.61
N TYR A 774 5.30 -16.94 -20.74
CA TYR A 774 5.80 -15.56 -20.86
C TYR A 774 6.88 -15.20 -19.84
N ARG A 775 7.20 -16.10 -18.89
CA ARG A 775 8.27 -15.91 -17.91
C ARG A 775 9.64 -15.61 -18.55
N PRO A 776 10.06 -16.23 -19.67
CA PRO A 776 11.35 -15.91 -20.31
C PRO A 776 11.48 -14.43 -20.74
N TYR A 777 10.36 -13.74 -20.96
CA TYR A 777 10.35 -12.32 -21.35
C TYR A 777 10.32 -11.37 -20.14
N LEU A 778 10.21 -11.87 -18.90
CA LEU A 778 10.27 -11.02 -17.71
C LEU A 778 11.62 -10.28 -17.65
N ILE A 779 11.56 -9.00 -17.27
CA ILE A 779 12.74 -8.11 -17.25
C ILE A 779 13.90 -8.69 -16.44
N GLU A 780 13.62 -9.37 -15.33
CA GLU A 780 14.64 -10.05 -14.52
C GLU A 780 15.33 -11.19 -15.28
N ASN A 781 14.58 -11.98 -16.06
CA ASN A 781 15.11 -13.10 -16.84
C ASN A 781 15.83 -12.61 -18.10
N VAL A 782 15.34 -11.55 -18.74
CA VAL A 782 16.00 -10.94 -19.90
C VAL A 782 17.35 -10.32 -19.52
N LEU A 783 17.46 -9.77 -18.31
CA LEU A 783 18.66 -9.14 -17.77
C LEU A 783 19.55 -10.09 -16.96
N GLU A 784 19.16 -11.33 -16.74
CA GLU A 784 19.90 -12.30 -15.90
C GLU A 784 21.35 -12.49 -16.37
N THR A 785 21.55 -12.48 -17.69
CA THR A 785 22.86 -12.64 -18.34
C THR A 785 23.72 -11.38 -18.30
N CYS A 786 23.14 -10.22 -17.97
CA CYS A 786 23.87 -8.97 -17.90
C CYS A 786 24.75 -8.94 -16.64
N SER A 787 26.04 -8.68 -16.84
CA SER A 787 27.05 -8.60 -15.79
C SER A 787 27.50 -7.16 -15.52
N THR A 788 27.17 -6.23 -16.41
CA THR A 788 27.55 -4.81 -16.31
C THR A 788 26.38 -3.87 -16.55
N ARG A 789 26.47 -2.65 -15.98
CA ARG A 789 25.46 -1.58 -16.21
C ARG A 789 25.31 -1.24 -17.69
N ARG A 790 26.42 -1.31 -18.44
CA ARG A 790 26.45 -1.04 -19.88
C ARG A 790 25.64 -2.09 -20.65
N GLU A 791 25.81 -3.37 -20.34
CA GLU A 791 25.02 -4.44 -20.97
C GLU A 791 23.53 -4.29 -20.69
N VAL A 792 23.15 -3.89 -19.46
CA VAL A 792 21.76 -3.57 -19.12
C VAL A 792 21.27 -2.43 -20.02
N GLN A 793 21.99 -1.31 -20.09
CA GLN A 793 21.63 -0.16 -20.93
C GLN A 793 21.50 -0.52 -22.40
N GLU A 794 22.43 -1.31 -22.95
CA GLU A 794 22.38 -1.80 -24.34
C GLU A 794 21.16 -2.70 -24.57
N ARG A 795 20.88 -3.64 -23.65
CA ARG A 795 19.71 -4.52 -23.74
C ARG A 795 18.40 -3.73 -23.68
N MET A 796 18.31 -2.74 -22.77
CA MET A 796 17.17 -1.83 -22.66
C MET A 796 16.98 -1.02 -23.95
N ALA A 797 18.08 -0.52 -24.53
CA ALA A 797 18.04 0.32 -25.73
C ALA A 797 17.62 -0.49 -26.97
N HIS A 798 18.14 -1.70 -27.15
CA HIS A 798 17.86 -2.55 -28.30
C HIS A 798 16.43 -3.11 -28.33
N CYS A 799 15.80 -3.29 -27.18
CA CYS A 799 14.40 -3.71 -27.12
C CYS A 799 13.48 -2.53 -27.41
N ARG A 800 12.55 -2.71 -28.36
CA ARG A 800 11.61 -1.65 -28.77
C ARG A 800 10.21 -1.77 -28.17
N ILE A 801 9.89 -2.93 -27.61
CA ILE A 801 8.55 -3.21 -27.06
C ILE A 801 8.68 -3.55 -25.59
N PHE A 802 7.91 -2.85 -24.77
CA PHE A 802 7.77 -3.11 -23.34
C PHE A 802 6.32 -3.35 -23.01
N VAL A 803 6.04 -4.33 -22.16
CA VAL A 803 4.67 -4.70 -21.79
C VAL A 803 4.57 -4.87 -20.28
N GLY A 804 3.55 -4.33 -19.63
CA GLY A 804 3.34 -4.49 -18.19
C GLY A 804 2.02 -3.91 -17.71
N THR A 805 1.74 -4.04 -16.41
CA THR A 805 0.59 -3.35 -15.83
C THR A 805 0.93 -1.89 -15.53
N VAL A 806 -0.08 -1.02 -15.50
CA VAL A 806 0.09 0.39 -15.07
C VAL A 806 0.70 0.46 -13.67
N ALA A 807 0.23 -0.36 -12.73
CA ALA A 807 0.72 -0.39 -11.36
C ALA A 807 2.21 -0.78 -11.28
N THR A 808 2.62 -1.85 -11.97
CA THR A 808 4.02 -2.31 -11.96
C THR A 808 4.95 -1.28 -12.60
N LEU A 809 4.52 -0.64 -13.70
CA LEU A 809 5.34 0.37 -14.36
C LEU A 809 5.49 1.64 -13.51
N SER A 810 4.40 2.11 -12.90
CA SER A 810 4.44 3.28 -11.99
C SER A 810 5.35 3.04 -10.78
N ALA A 811 5.44 1.79 -10.29
CA ALA A 811 6.39 1.42 -9.24
C ALA A 811 7.86 1.39 -9.70
N LYS A 812 8.12 1.30 -11.02
CA LYS A 812 9.47 1.27 -11.62
C LYS A 812 9.75 2.53 -12.45
N ALA A 813 9.39 3.70 -11.93
CA ALA A 813 9.56 4.99 -12.62
C ALA A 813 11.01 5.29 -13.04
N GLU A 814 12.01 4.71 -12.35
CA GLU A 814 13.43 4.85 -12.71
C GLU A 814 13.76 4.32 -14.12
N LEU A 815 12.95 3.39 -14.65
CA LEU A 815 13.07 2.89 -16.01
C LEU A 815 13.02 4.01 -17.06
N PHE A 816 12.25 5.07 -16.81
CA PHE A 816 12.15 6.22 -17.71
C PHE A 816 13.43 7.07 -17.81
N ARG A 817 14.42 6.81 -16.95
CA ARG A 817 15.78 7.38 -17.09
C ARG A 817 16.64 6.63 -18.11
N LEU A 818 16.26 5.40 -18.44
CA LEU A 818 16.95 4.53 -19.40
C LEU A 818 16.23 4.48 -20.75
N LYS A 819 14.89 4.58 -20.75
CA LYS A 819 14.07 4.36 -21.93
C LYS A 819 12.92 5.37 -22.00
N THR A 820 12.69 5.93 -23.18
CA THR A 820 11.51 6.72 -23.52
C THR A 820 10.72 6.01 -24.61
N PHE A 821 9.44 6.32 -24.73
CA PHE A 821 8.53 5.67 -25.67
C PHE A 821 7.86 6.68 -26.58
N ASP A 822 7.85 6.40 -27.87
CA ASP A 822 7.15 7.23 -28.84
C ASP A 822 5.64 7.06 -28.71
N VAL A 823 5.19 5.84 -28.41
CA VAL A 823 3.77 5.48 -28.31
C VAL A 823 3.52 4.55 -27.13
N ALA A 824 2.50 4.88 -26.32
CA ALA A 824 1.92 3.97 -25.35
C ALA A 824 0.54 3.46 -25.83
N LEU A 825 0.32 2.15 -25.90
CA LEU A 825 -0.99 1.55 -26.16
C LEU A 825 -1.52 0.96 -24.85
N ILE A 826 -2.62 1.50 -24.36
CA ILE A 826 -3.17 1.19 -23.04
C ILE A 826 -4.49 0.44 -23.26
N ASP A 827 -4.46 -0.88 -23.08
CA ASP A 827 -5.63 -1.75 -23.18
C ASP A 827 -6.40 -1.79 -21.85
N GLU A 828 -7.72 -1.99 -21.94
CA GLU A 828 -8.64 -1.91 -20.80
C GLU A 828 -8.60 -0.55 -20.06
N ALA A 829 -8.40 0.55 -20.80
CA ALA A 829 -8.24 1.90 -20.26
C ALA A 829 -9.45 2.41 -19.44
N THR A 830 -10.63 1.83 -19.63
CA THR A 830 -11.85 2.18 -18.88
C THR A 830 -11.86 1.66 -17.44
N GLN A 831 -10.95 0.74 -17.11
CA GLN A 831 -10.77 0.22 -15.75
C GLN A 831 -9.70 0.97 -14.95
N ILE A 832 -9.00 1.91 -15.59
CA ILE A 832 -7.86 2.60 -14.97
C ILE A 832 -8.31 4.00 -14.55
N LEU A 833 -8.11 4.33 -13.27
CA LEU A 833 -8.39 5.68 -12.76
C LEU A 833 -7.42 6.68 -13.38
N GLU A 834 -7.92 7.87 -13.70
CA GLU A 834 -7.10 8.97 -14.20
C GLU A 834 -5.84 9.26 -13.37
N PRO A 835 -5.88 9.36 -12.02
CA PRO A 835 -4.68 9.55 -11.19
C PRO A 835 -3.64 8.43 -11.31
N GLN A 836 -4.03 7.21 -11.68
CA GLN A 836 -3.09 6.08 -11.88
C GLN A 836 -2.30 6.23 -13.18
N LEU A 837 -2.92 6.79 -14.24
CA LEU A 837 -2.24 7.06 -15.51
C LEU A 837 -1.41 8.33 -15.47
N LEU A 838 -1.81 9.30 -14.65
CA LEU A 838 -1.19 10.63 -14.60
C LEU A 838 0.32 10.55 -14.37
N GLY A 839 0.78 9.66 -13.48
CA GLY A 839 2.21 9.45 -13.22
C GLY A 839 3.01 9.03 -14.45
N LEU A 840 2.43 8.23 -15.33
CA LEU A 840 3.10 7.78 -16.55
C LEU A 840 3.01 8.83 -17.66
N LEU A 841 1.82 9.42 -17.87
CA LEU A 841 1.57 10.37 -18.96
C LEU A 841 2.23 11.73 -18.73
N CYS A 842 2.46 12.13 -17.48
CA CYS A 842 3.18 13.35 -17.10
C CYS A 842 4.68 13.13 -16.88
N MET A 843 5.18 11.89 -17.00
CA MET A 843 6.59 11.59 -16.77
C MET A 843 7.48 12.32 -17.79
N ARG A 844 8.61 12.86 -17.32
CA ARG A 844 9.60 13.55 -18.16
C ARG A 844 10.81 12.66 -18.42
N GLY A 845 11.27 12.66 -19.68
CA GLY A 845 12.52 12.02 -20.05
C GLY A 845 13.73 12.84 -19.58
N VAL A 846 14.92 12.25 -19.69
CA VAL A 846 16.19 12.90 -19.29
C VAL A 846 16.46 14.20 -20.07
N THR A 847 15.96 14.30 -21.31
CA THR A 847 16.07 15.50 -22.16
C THR A 847 15.07 16.61 -21.79
N GLY A 848 14.19 16.36 -20.81
CA GLY A 848 13.17 17.30 -20.36
C GLY A 848 11.86 17.27 -21.17
N GLY A 849 11.79 16.53 -22.27
CA GLY A 849 10.54 16.26 -23.00
C GLY A 849 9.66 15.23 -22.30
N ASN A 850 8.51 14.91 -22.90
CA ASN A 850 7.65 13.85 -22.41
C ASN A 850 8.34 12.48 -22.55
N ALA A 851 8.32 11.65 -21.50
CA ALA A 851 8.89 10.31 -21.55
C ALA A 851 8.05 9.36 -22.40
N ILE A 852 6.74 9.64 -22.51
CA ILE A 852 5.80 9.01 -23.43
C ILE A 852 5.34 10.09 -24.41
N GLY A 853 5.56 9.89 -25.71
CA GLY A 853 5.21 10.82 -26.78
C GLY A 853 3.70 10.91 -27.01
N LYS A 854 3.13 9.94 -27.71
CA LYS A 854 1.69 9.79 -27.91
C LYS A 854 1.11 8.62 -27.14
N PHE A 855 -0.19 8.61 -26.91
CA PHE A 855 -0.86 7.49 -26.23
C PHE A 855 -2.20 7.10 -26.86
N VAL A 856 -2.47 5.81 -26.92
CA VAL A 856 -3.72 5.24 -27.45
C VAL A 856 -4.45 4.58 -26.30
N LEU A 857 -5.65 5.05 -25.98
CA LEU A 857 -6.50 4.45 -24.95
C LEU A 857 -7.50 3.51 -25.63
N ILE A 858 -7.49 2.24 -25.23
CA ILE A 858 -8.31 1.19 -25.81
C ILE A 858 -9.22 0.65 -24.72
N GLY A 859 -10.53 0.60 -24.97
CA GLY A 859 -11.47 0.16 -23.96
C GLY A 859 -12.91 0.09 -24.45
N ASP A 860 -13.83 -0.09 -23.51
CA ASP A 860 -15.26 -0.07 -23.77
C ASP A 860 -15.97 0.51 -22.55
N HIS A 861 -16.46 1.74 -22.68
CA HIS A 861 -17.15 2.46 -21.61
C HIS A 861 -18.50 1.83 -21.23
N LYS A 862 -18.96 0.81 -21.97
CA LYS A 862 -20.15 0.00 -21.67
C LYS A 862 -19.82 -1.29 -20.91
N GLN A 863 -18.54 -1.56 -20.65
CA GLN A 863 -18.06 -2.66 -19.80
C GLN A 863 -17.57 -2.10 -18.46
N LEU A 864 -16.89 -2.93 -17.64
CA LEU A 864 -16.56 -2.58 -16.26
C LEU A 864 -15.79 -1.25 -16.14
N PRO A 865 -16.20 -0.34 -15.24
CA PRO A 865 -15.44 0.86 -14.89
C PRO A 865 -14.25 0.50 -13.98
N ALA A 866 -13.46 1.51 -13.65
CA ALA A 866 -12.57 1.44 -12.50
C ALA A 866 -13.35 1.14 -11.20
N VAL A 867 -12.74 0.38 -10.30
CA VAL A 867 -13.30 0.06 -8.99
C VAL A 867 -12.90 1.16 -8.01
N VAL A 868 -13.88 1.77 -7.37
CA VAL A 868 -13.73 2.80 -6.33
C VAL A 868 -14.61 2.47 -5.14
N LEU A 869 -14.21 2.90 -3.95
CA LEU A 869 -15.00 2.73 -2.73
C LEU A 869 -16.00 3.86 -2.53
N GLN A 870 -15.69 5.06 -3.03
CA GLN A 870 -16.60 6.21 -2.99
C GLN A 870 -17.85 6.00 -3.84
N SER A 871 -18.99 6.48 -3.31
CA SER A 871 -20.24 6.53 -4.06
C SER A 871 -20.15 7.55 -5.21
N SER A 872 -21.07 7.44 -6.17
CA SER A 872 -21.12 8.37 -7.32
C SER A 872 -21.31 9.82 -6.89
N GLU A 873 -22.11 10.02 -5.85
CA GLU A 873 -22.45 11.32 -5.28
C GLU A 873 -21.22 11.92 -4.58
N GLN A 874 -20.46 11.09 -3.86
CA GLN A 874 -19.26 11.53 -3.17
C GLN A 874 -18.12 11.93 -4.11
N SER A 875 -18.00 11.25 -5.25
CA SER A 875 -16.96 11.52 -6.26
C SER A 875 -17.42 12.48 -7.36
N GLU A 876 -18.63 13.04 -7.27
CA GLU A 876 -19.16 14.01 -8.23
C GLU A 876 -18.37 15.32 -8.17
N VAL A 877 -18.15 15.92 -9.35
CA VAL A 877 -17.47 17.22 -9.48
C VAL A 877 -18.50 18.31 -9.73
N TYR A 878 -18.54 19.31 -8.85
CA TYR A 878 -19.43 20.47 -8.97
C TYR A 878 -18.77 21.71 -9.56
N ASP A 879 -17.43 21.78 -9.57
CA ASP A 879 -16.68 22.89 -10.15
C ASP A 879 -16.96 23.03 -11.66
N GLU A 880 -17.40 24.22 -12.09
CA GLU A 880 -17.80 24.47 -13.47
C GLU A 880 -16.62 24.41 -14.45
N GLY A 881 -15.42 24.82 -14.02
CA GLY A 881 -14.20 24.74 -14.83
C GLY A 881 -13.83 23.30 -15.13
N LEU A 882 -13.86 22.43 -14.11
CA LEU A 882 -13.62 20.99 -14.26
C LEU A 882 -14.69 20.29 -15.10
N ARG A 883 -15.96 20.66 -14.93
CA ARG A 883 -17.05 20.14 -15.77
C ARG A 883 -16.92 20.54 -17.24
N THR A 884 -16.41 21.74 -17.50
CA THR A 884 -16.16 22.25 -18.85
C THR A 884 -15.13 21.40 -19.60
N ILE A 885 -14.10 20.90 -18.91
CA ILE A 885 -13.10 19.98 -19.47
C ILE A 885 -13.55 18.50 -19.47
N GLY A 886 -14.83 18.24 -19.15
CA GLY A 886 -15.45 16.92 -19.16
C GLY A 886 -15.27 16.10 -17.89
N LEU A 887 -14.61 16.63 -16.86
CA LEU A 887 -14.45 15.95 -15.57
C LEU A 887 -15.71 16.16 -14.72
N CYS A 888 -16.69 15.28 -14.90
CA CYS A 888 -17.97 15.32 -14.19
C CYS A 888 -17.96 14.47 -12.91
N ASN A 889 -17.15 13.41 -12.88
CA ASN A 889 -17.01 12.51 -11.75
C ASN A 889 -15.58 11.95 -11.69
N LEU A 890 -14.98 11.92 -10.50
CA LEU A 890 -13.59 11.52 -10.29
C LEU A 890 -13.37 9.99 -10.34
N LYS A 891 -14.45 9.20 -10.27
CA LYS A 891 -14.40 7.74 -10.47
C LYS A 891 -14.24 7.34 -11.93
N ASP A 892 -14.51 8.27 -12.85
CA ASP A 892 -14.48 7.98 -14.27
C ASP A 892 -13.04 7.86 -14.76
N SER A 893 -12.82 6.96 -15.72
CA SER A 893 -11.52 6.83 -16.37
C SER A 893 -11.19 8.03 -17.26
N LEU A 894 -9.89 8.25 -17.52
CA LEU A 894 -9.45 9.24 -18.52
C LEU A 894 -10.04 8.94 -19.91
N PHE A 895 -10.22 7.67 -20.26
CA PHE A 895 -10.88 7.23 -21.48
C PHE A 895 -12.31 7.77 -21.57
N GLU A 896 -13.11 7.60 -20.52
CA GLU A 896 -14.50 8.04 -20.50
C GLU A 896 -14.64 9.56 -20.55
N ARG A 897 -13.73 10.28 -19.87
CA ARG A 897 -13.67 11.74 -19.95
C ARG A 897 -13.40 12.22 -21.38
N PHE A 898 -12.37 11.68 -22.03
CA PHE A 898 -12.05 12.06 -23.40
C PHE A 898 -13.13 11.62 -24.40
N TYR A 899 -13.74 10.45 -24.20
CA TYR A 899 -14.89 9.99 -24.98
C TYR A 899 -16.05 10.99 -24.94
N ARG A 900 -16.44 11.45 -23.74
CA ARG A 900 -17.51 12.45 -23.59
C ARG A 900 -17.18 13.77 -24.28
N ASN A 901 -15.94 14.23 -24.21
CA ASN A 901 -15.53 15.46 -24.90
C ASN A 901 -15.59 15.29 -26.42
N ALA A 902 -15.11 14.17 -26.97
CA ALA A 902 -15.22 13.86 -28.39
C ALA A 902 -16.70 13.78 -28.85
N MET A 903 -17.59 13.22 -28.02
CA MET A 903 -19.03 13.19 -28.31
C MET A 903 -19.67 14.59 -28.32
N LYS A 904 -19.30 15.45 -27.37
CA LYS A 904 -19.78 16.85 -27.34
C LYS A 904 -19.36 17.61 -28.61
N GLN A 905 -18.12 17.45 -29.06
CA GLN A 905 -17.62 18.05 -30.29
C GLN A 905 -18.42 17.56 -31.52
N ARG A 906 -18.72 16.26 -31.59
CA ARG A 906 -19.56 15.70 -32.66
C ARG A 906 -20.93 16.38 -32.72
N SER A 907 -21.62 16.50 -31.59
CA SER A 907 -22.93 17.15 -31.52
C SER A 907 -22.90 18.62 -31.95
N ALA A 908 -21.82 19.35 -31.63
CA ALA A 908 -21.63 20.73 -32.07
C ALA A 908 -21.41 20.84 -33.59
N CYS A 909 -20.62 19.93 -34.19
CA CYS A 909 -20.37 19.91 -35.63
C CYS A 909 -21.62 19.51 -36.45
N CYS A 910 -22.47 18.61 -35.93
CA CYS A 910 -23.70 18.18 -36.62
C CYS A 910 -24.81 19.25 -36.66
N LEU A 911 -24.68 20.37 -35.94
CA LEU A 911 -25.61 21.50 -35.98
C LEU A 911 -25.30 22.53 -37.08
N GLN A 912 -24.19 22.36 -37.82
CA GLN A 912 -23.93 23.14 -39.03
C GLN A 912 -24.54 22.41 -40.24
N PRO A 913 -25.44 23.06 -41.02
CA PRO A 913 -26.04 22.43 -42.19
C PRO A 913 -24.97 22.24 -43.27
N SER A 914 -24.48 21.01 -43.41
CA SER A 914 -23.70 20.61 -44.58
C SER A 914 -24.68 20.35 -45.73
N THR A 915 -24.66 21.28 -46.68
CA THR A 915 -25.25 21.07 -48.01
C THR A 915 -24.41 20.04 -48.77
N GLY A 916 -25.00 18.89 -49.11
CA GLY A 916 -24.49 18.00 -50.15
C GLY A 916 -24.17 16.57 -49.72
N ASP A 917 -24.72 15.63 -50.49
CA ASP A 917 -24.41 14.20 -50.57
C ASP A 917 -24.81 13.28 -49.42
N SER A 918 -26.10 12.99 -49.44
CA SER A 918 -26.62 11.68 -49.04
C SER A 918 -26.28 10.63 -50.11
N GLN A 919 -25.91 9.43 -49.63
CA GLN A 919 -25.68 8.18 -50.39
C GLN A 919 -24.28 7.95 -50.98
N SER A 920 -23.33 7.52 -50.13
CA SER A 920 -22.37 6.50 -50.54
C SER A 920 -22.22 5.44 -49.44
N SER A 921 -22.78 4.27 -49.72
CA SER A 921 -22.85 3.10 -48.86
C SER A 921 -21.66 2.18 -49.10
N VAL A 922 -20.55 2.40 -48.38
CA VAL A 922 -19.54 1.36 -48.09
C VAL A 922 -19.00 1.57 -46.66
N ALA A 923 -19.31 0.63 -45.76
CA ALA A 923 -18.58 0.29 -44.51
C ALA A 923 -18.31 1.34 -43.40
N GLY A 924 -19.02 2.48 -43.35
CA GLY A 924 -18.68 3.57 -42.43
C GLY A 924 -19.09 3.37 -40.96
N SER A 925 -18.13 3.23 -40.04
CA SER A 925 -18.32 3.40 -38.58
C SER A 925 -19.06 4.71 -38.26
N PRO A 926 -19.91 4.74 -37.21
CA PRO A 926 -20.63 5.95 -36.80
C PRO A 926 -19.70 7.09 -36.34
N PHE A 927 -18.41 6.81 -36.14
CA PHE A 927 -17.38 7.77 -35.72
C PHE A 927 -16.33 8.03 -36.81
N SER A 928 -16.60 7.66 -38.07
CA SER A 928 -15.65 7.85 -39.18
C SER A 928 -15.15 9.30 -39.31
N ALA A 929 -16.03 10.28 -39.08
CA ALA A 929 -15.73 11.72 -39.12
C ALA A 929 -14.86 12.24 -37.94
N LEU A 930 -14.74 11.49 -36.84
CA LEU A 930 -13.91 11.89 -35.71
C LEU A 930 -12.47 11.42 -35.93
N ARG A 931 -11.51 12.35 -35.79
CA ARG A 931 -10.08 12.04 -35.94
C ARG A 931 -9.50 11.37 -34.68
N SER A 932 -9.95 11.78 -33.49
CA SER A 932 -9.43 11.31 -32.19
C SER A 932 -10.05 10.01 -31.68
N LEU A 933 -11.09 9.49 -32.35
CA LEU A 933 -11.90 8.37 -31.86
C LEU A 933 -12.40 7.48 -33.00
N ASP A 934 -12.43 6.17 -32.79
CA ASP A 934 -13.18 5.23 -33.64
C ASP A 934 -13.70 4.02 -32.84
N ILE A 935 -14.56 3.21 -33.47
CA ILE A 935 -15.15 2.01 -32.90
C ILE A 935 -15.01 0.81 -33.85
N LEU A 936 -14.84 -0.38 -33.25
CA LEU A 936 -14.98 -1.65 -33.96
C LEU A 936 -16.44 -2.13 -33.94
N CYS A 937 -17.01 -2.46 -35.10
CA CYS A 937 -18.42 -2.90 -35.19
C CYS A 937 -18.57 -4.41 -35.44
N ARG A 938 -17.56 -5.07 -36.00
CA ARG A 938 -17.66 -6.50 -36.38
C ARG A 938 -17.17 -7.40 -35.25
N GLN A 939 -18.03 -8.28 -34.74
CA GLN A 939 -17.74 -9.22 -33.66
C GLN A 939 -17.64 -10.66 -34.16
N GLY A 940 -16.55 -11.33 -33.80
CA GLY A 940 -16.27 -12.74 -34.15
C GLY A 940 -16.49 -13.73 -33.00
N ARG A 941 -17.06 -13.29 -31.86
CA ARG A 941 -17.19 -14.11 -30.65
C ARG A 941 -18.54 -14.78 -30.54
N MET A 942 -19.59 -13.99 -30.41
CA MET A 942 -20.91 -14.45 -30.00
C MET A 942 -21.70 -14.93 -31.21
N ASN A 943 -22.48 -15.99 -31.01
CA ASN A 943 -23.58 -16.36 -31.89
C ASN A 943 -24.60 -15.23 -32.02
N VAL A 944 -25.28 -15.14 -33.17
CA VAL A 944 -26.23 -14.05 -33.45
C VAL A 944 -27.35 -13.94 -32.40
N GLU A 945 -27.85 -15.06 -31.88
CA GLU A 945 -28.88 -15.08 -30.83
C GLU A 945 -28.30 -14.67 -29.46
N VAL A 946 -27.08 -15.11 -29.14
CA VAL A 946 -26.38 -14.71 -27.91
C VAL A 946 -26.07 -13.21 -27.92
N ALA A 947 -25.66 -12.68 -29.07
CA ALA A 947 -25.31 -11.27 -29.24
C ALA A 947 -26.54 -10.35 -29.25
N ALA A 948 -27.72 -10.85 -29.61
CA ALA A 948 -28.87 -10.03 -29.92
C ALA A 948 -29.33 -9.15 -28.75
N PHE A 949 -29.48 -9.69 -27.53
CA PHE A 949 -29.87 -8.86 -26.37
C PHE A 949 -28.82 -7.78 -26.05
N PRO A 950 -27.54 -8.09 -25.78
CA PRO A 950 -26.56 -7.05 -25.46
C PRO A 950 -26.37 -6.06 -26.60
N ASN A 951 -26.44 -6.50 -27.87
CA ASN A 951 -26.33 -5.62 -29.02
C ASN A 951 -27.46 -4.57 -29.05
N HIS A 952 -28.73 -4.98 -28.87
CA HIS A 952 -29.85 -4.04 -28.87
C HIS A 952 -29.92 -3.22 -27.59
N ALA A 953 -29.74 -3.85 -26.43
CA ALA A 953 -29.91 -3.21 -25.13
C ALA A 953 -28.80 -2.20 -24.80
N PHE A 954 -27.55 -2.48 -25.21
CA PHE A 954 -26.39 -1.69 -24.80
C PHE A 954 -25.67 -1.03 -25.97
N TYR A 955 -25.62 -1.65 -27.16
CA TYR A 955 -24.88 -1.13 -28.32
C TYR A 955 -25.77 -0.55 -29.43
N GLY A 956 -27.09 -0.43 -29.21
CA GLY A 956 -28.01 0.18 -30.18
C GLY A 956 -28.09 -0.56 -31.53
N GLY A 957 -27.75 -1.85 -31.57
CA GLY A 957 -27.75 -2.66 -32.80
C GLY A 957 -26.50 -2.51 -33.67
N LEU A 958 -25.45 -1.81 -33.19
CA LEU A 958 -24.23 -1.54 -33.98
C LEU A 958 -23.37 -2.78 -34.26
N LEU A 959 -23.48 -3.85 -33.45
CA LEU A 959 -22.61 -5.02 -33.59
C LEU A 959 -23.06 -5.94 -34.73
N GLN A 960 -22.13 -6.32 -35.59
CA GLN A 960 -22.37 -7.19 -36.74
C GLN A 960 -21.54 -8.48 -36.60
N PRO A 961 -22.10 -9.67 -36.88
CA PRO A 961 -21.32 -10.91 -36.89
C PRO A 961 -20.32 -10.91 -38.05
N VAL A 962 -19.14 -11.52 -37.83
CA VAL A 962 -18.15 -11.75 -38.91
C VAL A 962 -18.59 -12.88 -39.85
N GLY A 963 -19.46 -13.79 -39.38
CA GLY A 963 -19.99 -14.90 -40.17
C GLY A 963 -19.25 -16.22 -39.97
N LEU A 964 -18.66 -16.43 -38.78
CA LEU A 964 -18.01 -17.70 -38.43
C LEU A 964 -19.04 -18.82 -38.22
N GLU A 965 -18.65 -20.07 -38.42
CA GLU A 965 -19.53 -21.24 -38.38
C GLU A 965 -20.35 -21.34 -37.07
N HIS A 966 -19.71 -21.09 -35.92
CA HIS A 966 -20.40 -21.13 -34.63
C HIS A 966 -21.42 -19.99 -34.44
N GLN A 967 -21.32 -18.92 -35.26
CA GLN A 967 -22.22 -17.77 -35.20
C GLN A 967 -23.54 -18.00 -35.95
N THR A 968 -23.56 -18.92 -36.91
CA THR A 968 -24.72 -19.17 -37.80
C THR A 968 -25.19 -20.62 -37.84
N GLY A 969 -24.40 -21.57 -37.34
CA GLY A 969 -24.74 -22.99 -37.33
C GLY A 969 -25.93 -23.35 -36.42
N SER A 970 -26.49 -24.55 -36.59
CA SER A 970 -27.53 -25.11 -35.72
C SER A 970 -26.96 -26.04 -34.64
N LEU A 971 -27.68 -26.18 -33.52
CA LEU A 971 -27.34 -27.13 -32.46
C LEU A 971 -28.10 -28.43 -32.69
N LYS A 972 -27.42 -29.58 -32.50
CA LYS A 972 -28.03 -30.91 -32.57
C LYS A 972 -27.90 -31.59 -31.22
N LEU A 973 -29.01 -32.12 -30.70
CA LEU A 973 -29.01 -32.89 -29.46
C LEU A 973 -28.37 -34.26 -29.68
N SER A 974 -27.54 -34.70 -28.74
CA SER A 974 -27.00 -36.06 -28.75
C SER A 974 -28.11 -37.07 -28.45
N PRO A 975 -28.21 -38.21 -29.17
CA PRO A 975 -29.29 -39.19 -28.98
C PRO A 975 -29.45 -39.69 -27.53
N GLU A 976 -28.33 -39.82 -26.82
CA GLU A 976 -28.23 -40.24 -25.42
C GLU A 976 -28.91 -39.27 -24.44
N LEU A 977 -29.12 -38.02 -24.84
CA LEU A 977 -29.73 -36.98 -24.01
C LEU A 977 -31.21 -36.72 -24.36
N SER A 978 -31.81 -37.53 -25.22
CA SER A 978 -33.21 -37.37 -25.64
C SER A 978 -34.22 -37.39 -24.49
N THR A 979 -33.92 -38.10 -23.40
CA THR A 979 -34.75 -38.18 -22.18
C THR A 979 -34.26 -37.29 -21.03
N ASN A 980 -33.20 -36.51 -21.23
CA ASN A 980 -32.63 -35.64 -20.18
C ASN A 980 -33.58 -34.45 -19.89
N GLU A 981 -33.68 -34.02 -18.63
CA GLU A 981 -34.54 -32.89 -18.25
C GLU A 981 -34.18 -31.58 -18.98
N PHE A 982 -32.92 -31.43 -19.42
CA PHE A 982 -32.43 -30.27 -20.15
C PHE A 982 -32.38 -30.46 -21.67
N ALA A 983 -32.89 -31.57 -22.22
CA ALA A 983 -32.82 -31.89 -23.66
C ALA A 983 -33.26 -30.72 -24.56
N ALA A 984 -34.42 -30.12 -24.27
CA ALA A 984 -34.96 -29.00 -25.03
C ALA A 984 -34.12 -27.71 -24.87
N LEU A 985 -33.41 -27.54 -23.75
CA LEU A 985 -32.59 -26.36 -23.48
C LEU A 985 -31.22 -26.47 -24.16
N LEU A 986 -30.63 -27.66 -24.24
CA LEU A 986 -29.32 -27.91 -24.84
C LEU A 986 -29.27 -27.56 -26.34
N THR A 987 -30.43 -27.51 -27.01
CA THR A 987 -30.56 -27.06 -28.40
C THR A 987 -30.85 -25.56 -28.56
N ARG A 988 -31.01 -24.81 -27.46
CA ARG A 988 -31.20 -23.35 -27.51
C ARG A 988 -29.87 -22.61 -27.34
N ARG A 989 -29.76 -21.45 -27.99
CA ARG A 989 -28.60 -20.55 -27.85
C ARG A 989 -28.65 -19.76 -26.55
N VAL A 990 -29.83 -19.34 -26.13
CA VAL A 990 -30.06 -18.61 -24.88
C VAL A 990 -31.23 -19.24 -24.15
N ALA A 991 -31.08 -19.51 -22.86
CA ALA A 991 -32.16 -20.04 -22.04
C ALA A 991 -32.06 -19.57 -20.58
N PHE A 992 -33.23 -19.37 -19.96
CA PHE A 992 -33.35 -19.01 -18.55
C PHE A 992 -34.01 -20.14 -17.75
N LEU A 993 -33.41 -20.51 -16.62
CA LEU A 993 -33.84 -21.56 -15.71
C LEU A 993 -34.24 -20.93 -14.36
N PRO A 994 -35.53 -20.94 -13.99
CA PRO A 994 -35.99 -20.30 -12.76
C PRO A 994 -35.48 -21.05 -11.52
N SER A 995 -34.98 -20.31 -10.54
CA SER A 995 -34.59 -20.84 -9.22
C SER A 995 -35.52 -20.30 -8.11
N THR A 996 -35.31 -20.79 -6.88
CA THR A 996 -36.05 -20.38 -5.68
C THR A 996 -35.14 -19.57 -4.74
N PRO A 997 -35.67 -18.55 -4.03
CA PRO A 997 -34.87 -17.77 -3.08
C PRO A 997 -34.54 -18.59 -1.83
N GLU A 998 -33.42 -18.26 -1.18
CA GLU A 998 -33.10 -18.87 0.12
C GLU A 998 -34.03 -18.42 1.25
N PRO A 999 -34.29 -19.28 2.26
CA PRO A 999 -35.02 -18.93 3.46
C PRO A 999 -34.44 -17.69 4.19
N PRO A 1000 -35.25 -16.94 4.96
CA PRO A 1000 -34.83 -15.71 5.66
C PRO A 1000 -33.54 -15.81 6.48
N MET A 1001 -33.30 -16.93 7.14
CA MET A 1001 -32.21 -17.13 8.11
C MET A 1001 -30.91 -17.71 7.51
N GLN A 1002 -30.84 -17.89 6.19
CA GLN A 1002 -29.62 -18.38 5.53
C GLN A 1002 -28.81 -17.24 4.92
N SER A 1003 -27.52 -17.52 4.66
CA SER A 1003 -26.62 -16.57 4.01
C SER A 1003 -27.19 -16.05 2.70
N VAL A 1004 -27.27 -14.73 2.56
CA VAL A 1004 -27.76 -14.07 1.34
C VAL A 1004 -26.81 -14.22 0.16
N LYS A 1005 -25.54 -14.58 0.41
CA LYS A 1005 -24.47 -14.71 -0.59
C LYS A 1005 -24.38 -16.11 -1.20
N MET A 1006 -25.32 -17.01 -0.90
CA MET A 1006 -25.41 -18.36 -1.47
C MET A 1006 -26.83 -18.67 -1.92
N ASN A 1007 -26.99 -19.52 -2.93
CA ASN A 1007 -28.27 -20.06 -3.38
C ASN A 1007 -28.09 -21.52 -3.84
N HIS A 1008 -28.55 -22.46 -3.03
CA HIS A 1008 -28.49 -23.90 -3.24
C HIS A 1008 -29.36 -24.36 -4.42
N SER A 1009 -30.50 -23.70 -4.65
CA SER A 1009 -31.37 -23.98 -5.80
C SER A 1009 -30.62 -23.72 -7.11
N GLU A 1010 -30.00 -22.54 -7.23
CA GLU A 1010 -29.15 -22.19 -8.37
C GLU A 1010 -27.94 -23.12 -8.47
N ALA A 1011 -27.22 -23.39 -7.37
CA ALA A 1011 -26.02 -24.23 -7.40
C ALA A 1011 -26.31 -25.65 -7.94
N ARG A 1012 -27.41 -26.27 -7.49
CA ARG A 1012 -27.86 -27.59 -8.00
C ARG A 1012 -28.31 -27.55 -9.45
N ILE A 1013 -28.95 -26.46 -9.89
CA ILE A 1013 -29.31 -26.28 -11.30
C ILE A 1013 -28.03 -26.20 -12.15
N VAL A 1014 -27.07 -25.38 -11.72
CA VAL A 1014 -25.79 -25.18 -12.41
C VAL A 1014 -25.02 -26.50 -12.54
N ALA A 1015 -24.86 -27.26 -11.45
CA ALA A 1015 -24.13 -28.52 -11.46
C ALA A 1015 -24.77 -29.55 -12.40
N ARG A 1016 -26.09 -29.79 -12.29
CA ARG A 1016 -26.81 -30.72 -13.18
C ARG A 1016 -26.76 -30.30 -14.64
N LEU A 1017 -26.87 -29.00 -14.92
CA LEU A 1017 -26.75 -28.46 -16.27
C LEU A 1017 -25.32 -28.63 -16.83
N ALA A 1018 -24.29 -28.43 -16.00
CA ALA A 1018 -22.90 -28.68 -16.39
C ALA A 1018 -22.67 -30.17 -16.74
N ALA A 1019 -23.27 -31.10 -16.00
CA ALA A 1019 -23.26 -32.54 -16.32
C ALA A 1019 -23.91 -32.85 -17.67
N ALA A 1020 -25.08 -32.26 -17.94
CA ALA A 1020 -25.78 -32.45 -19.21
C ALA A 1020 -25.00 -31.86 -20.39
N VAL A 1021 -24.36 -30.70 -20.20
CA VAL A 1021 -23.46 -30.07 -21.17
C VAL A 1021 -22.23 -30.94 -21.45
N PHE A 1022 -21.63 -31.49 -20.39
CA PHE A 1022 -20.50 -32.42 -20.50
C PHE A 1022 -20.89 -33.63 -21.36
N GLN A 1023 -21.98 -34.31 -21.02
CA GLN A 1023 -22.50 -35.45 -21.78
C GLN A 1023 -22.76 -35.06 -23.25
N GLN A 1024 -23.39 -33.91 -23.49
CA GLN A 1024 -23.70 -33.44 -24.84
C GLN A 1024 -22.43 -33.31 -25.70
N TYR A 1025 -21.36 -32.73 -25.14
CA TYR A 1025 -20.11 -32.50 -25.86
C TYR A 1025 -19.28 -33.77 -26.02
N VAL A 1026 -19.26 -34.66 -25.03
CA VAL A 1026 -18.59 -35.96 -25.15
C VAL A 1026 -19.25 -36.79 -26.25
N SER A 1027 -20.58 -36.91 -26.25
CA SER A 1027 -21.28 -37.72 -27.26
C SER A 1027 -21.25 -37.09 -28.65
N ALA A 1028 -21.22 -35.76 -28.77
CA ALA A 1028 -21.17 -35.07 -30.06
C ALA A 1028 -19.75 -34.98 -30.67
N ASN A 1029 -18.71 -34.76 -29.84
CA ASN A 1029 -17.35 -34.44 -30.30
C ASN A 1029 -16.30 -35.48 -29.88
N GLY A 1030 -16.70 -36.54 -29.16
CA GLY A 1030 -15.80 -37.57 -28.61
C GLY A 1030 -14.93 -37.09 -27.43
N CYS A 1031 -14.96 -35.80 -27.07
CA CYS A 1031 -14.19 -35.25 -25.96
C CYS A 1031 -14.84 -33.97 -25.40
N PHE A 1032 -14.55 -33.69 -24.13
CA PHE A 1032 -14.90 -32.43 -23.47
C PHE A 1032 -13.63 -31.67 -23.09
N LYS A 1033 -13.59 -30.38 -23.42
CA LYS A 1033 -12.53 -29.48 -22.97
C LYS A 1033 -13.11 -28.60 -21.87
N ALA A 1034 -12.51 -28.61 -20.67
CA ALA A 1034 -12.97 -27.78 -19.55
C ALA A 1034 -13.02 -26.28 -19.92
N SER A 1035 -12.10 -25.82 -20.77
CA SER A 1035 -12.08 -24.46 -21.32
C SER A 1035 -13.28 -24.10 -22.20
N ALA A 1036 -14.14 -25.04 -22.58
CA ALA A 1036 -15.35 -24.79 -23.36
C ALA A 1036 -16.49 -24.27 -22.49
N LEU A 1037 -16.53 -24.62 -21.19
CA LEU A 1037 -17.56 -24.20 -20.24
C LEU A 1037 -16.99 -23.16 -19.27
N GLY A 1038 -17.80 -22.18 -18.89
CA GLY A 1038 -17.51 -21.32 -17.75
C GLY A 1038 -18.78 -21.00 -16.99
N ILE A 1039 -18.63 -20.77 -15.69
CA ILE A 1039 -19.73 -20.46 -14.80
C ILE A 1039 -19.43 -19.12 -14.13
N ILE A 1040 -20.38 -18.20 -14.22
CA ILE A 1040 -20.29 -16.85 -13.66
C ILE A 1040 -21.26 -16.74 -12.49
N THR A 1041 -20.84 -16.11 -11.39
CA THR A 1041 -21.72 -15.77 -10.26
C THR A 1041 -21.12 -14.63 -9.43
N PRO A 1042 -21.92 -13.74 -8.80
CA PRO A 1042 -21.37 -12.54 -8.15
C PRO A 1042 -20.64 -12.78 -6.83
N TYR A 1043 -20.91 -13.87 -6.12
CA TYR A 1043 -20.41 -14.10 -4.76
C TYR A 1043 -19.40 -15.25 -4.68
N ARG A 1044 -18.28 -15.02 -3.97
CA ARG A 1044 -17.24 -16.04 -3.71
C ARG A 1044 -17.79 -17.27 -2.99
N SER A 1045 -18.69 -17.10 -2.02
CA SER A 1045 -19.41 -18.20 -1.36
C SER A 1045 -20.24 -19.04 -2.33
N GLN A 1046 -20.91 -18.39 -3.31
CA GLN A 1046 -21.68 -19.11 -4.33
C GLN A 1046 -20.78 -19.86 -5.33
N ILE A 1047 -19.63 -19.28 -5.72
CA ILE A 1047 -18.62 -19.97 -6.55
C ILE A 1047 -18.28 -21.32 -5.93
N ALA A 1048 -18.00 -21.29 -4.64
CA ALA A 1048 -17.53 -22.45 -3.97
C ALA A 1048 -18.67 -23.47 -3.70
N LEU A 1049 -19.89 -23.02 -3.40
CA LEU A 1049 -21.06 -23.91 -3.33
C LEU A 1049 -21.31 -24.62 -4.67
N ILE A 1050 -21.19 -23.90 -5.79
CA ILE A 1050 -21.28 -24.49 -7.14
C ILE A 1050 -20.17 -25.54 -7.35
N LYS A 1051 -18.92 -25.25 -6.96
CA LYS A 1051 -17.82 -26.22 -7.07
C LYS A 1051 -18.07 -27.48 -6.23
N LYS A 1052 -18.60 -27.33 -5.01
CA LYS A 1052 -18.99 -28.45 -4.14
C LYS A 1052 -20.06 -29.34 -4.81
N GLU A 1053 -21.10 -28.74 -5.37
CA GLU A 1053 -22.15 -29.46 -6.09
C GLU A 1053 -21.63 -30.12 -7.38
N ILE A 1054 -20.67 -29.50 -8.09
CA ILE A 1054 -20.00 -30.10 -9.26
C ILE A 1054 -19.16 -31.31 -8.84
N ALA A 1055 -18.35 -31.19 -7.78
CA ALA A 1055 -17.51 -32.26 -7.29
C ALA A 1055 -18.34 -33.48 -6.84
N ALA A 1056 -19.52 -33.24 -6.26
CA ALA A 1056 -20.45 -34.29 -5.85
C ALA A 1056 -21.02 -35.13 -7.01
N LEU A 1057 -20.90 -34.66 -8.26
CA LEU A 1057 -21.32 -35.43 -9.44
C LEU A 1057 -20.30 -36.51 -9.85
N ASP A 1058 -19.09 -36.49 -9.28
CA ASP A 1058 -18.00 -37.42 -9.59
C ASP A 1058 -17.64 -37.46 -11.09
N ILE A 1059 -17.62 -36.28 -11.73
CA ILE A 1059 -17.18 -36.09 -13.13
C ILE A 1059 -15.87 -35.27 -13.11
N PRO A 1060 -14.68 -35.92 -13.16
CA PRO A 1060 -13.41 -35.23 -12.97
C PRO A 1060 -13.18 -34.05 -13.91
N ALA A 1061 -13.60 -34.17 -15.19
CA ALA A 1061 -13.43 -33.13 -16.19
C ALA A 1061 -14.20 -31.83 -15.90
N LEU A 1062 -15.21 -31.87 -15.03
CA LEU A 1062 -15.95 -30.68 -14.61
C LEU A 1062 -15.25 -29.91 -13.48
N ASN A 1063 -14.37 -30.54 -12.72
CA ASN A 1063 -13.64 -29.88 -11.63
C ASN A 1063 -12.68 -28.80 -12.18
N ASP A 1064 -12.22 -28.96 -13.42
CA ASP A 1064 -11.34 -28.01 -14.12
C ASP A 1064 -12.11 -26.84 -14.76
N VAL A 1065 -13.44 -26.82 -14.68
CA VAL A 1065 -14.27 -25.73 -15.25
C VAL A 1065 -14.08 -24.47 -14.41
N LEU A 1066 -13.84 -23.34 -15.10
CA LEU A 1066 -13.70 -22.05 -14.43
C LEU A 1066 -15.07 -21.61 -13.88
N VAL A 1067 -15.15 -21.47 -12.55
CA VAL A 1067 -16.27 -20.86 -11.82
C VAL A 1067 -15.73 -19.61 -11.12
N ASP A 1068 -16.18 -18.42 -11.52
CA ASP A 1068 -15.64 -17.16 -10.99
C ASP A 1068 -16.61 -15.97 -11.15
N THR A 1069 -16.22 -14.79 -10.66
CA THR A 1069 -17.00 -13.55 -10.79
C THR A 1069 -16.87 -12.91 -12.17
N VAL A 1070 -17.79 -11.99 -12.48
CA VAL A 1070 -17.81 -11.26 -13.77
C VAL A 1070 -16.49 -10.57 -14.06
N GLU A 1071 -15.89 -9.94 -13.04
CA GLU A 1071 -14.61 -9.23 -13.10
C GLU A 1071 -13.49 -10.15 -13.58
N ARG A 1072 -13.45 -11.40 -13.10
CA ARG A 1072 -12.42 -12.38 -13.50
C ARG A 1072 -12.65 -12.93 -14.90
N PHE A 1073 -13.89 -12.96 -15.38
CA PHE A 1073 -14.19 -13.36 -16.76
C PHE A 1073 -13.91 -12.26 -17.80
N GLN A 1074 -13.60 -11.03 -17.39
CA GLN A 1074 -13.26 -9.96 -18.33
C GLN A 1074 -12.06 -10.34 -19.21
N GLY A 1075 -12.10 -9.89 -20.47
CA GLY A 1075 -11.15 -10.30 -21.52
C GLY A 1075 -11.35 -11.74 -22.04
N SER A 1076 -11.91 -12.64 -21.24
CA SER A 1076 -12.07 -14.06 -21.60
C SER A 1076 -13.34 -14.38 -22.40
N GLU A 1077 -13.39 -15.59 -22.94
CA GLU A 1077 -14.57 -16.17 -23.58
C GLU A 1077 -14.63 -17.69 -23.37
N ARG A 1078 -15.83 -18.25 -23.48
CA ARG A 1078 -16.11 -19.70 -23.41
C ARG A 1078 -17.14 -20.05 -24.48
N ASP A 1079 -17.15 -21.31 -24.92
CA ASP A 1079 -18.19 -21.79 -25.84
C ASP A 1079 -19.57 -21.69 -25.17
N ILE A 1080 -19.64 -22.06 -23.89
CA ILE A 1080 -20.86 -22.08 -23.10
C ILE A 1080 -20.60 -21.31 -21.81
N ILE A 1081 -21.54 -20.44 -21.44
CA ILE A 1081 -21.55 -19.80 -20.13
C ILE A 1081 -22.83 -20.16 -19.40
N ILE A 1082 -22.72 -20.47 -18.12
CA ILE A 1082 -23.84 -20.52 -17.18
C ILE A 1082 -23.70 -19.34 -16.21
N TYR A 1083 -24.72 -18.50 -16.11
CA TYR A 1083 -24.72 -17.36 -15.19
C TYR A 1083 -25.74 -17.56 -14.07
N SER A 1084 -25.25 -17.65 -12.83
CA SER A 1084 -26.05 -17.74 -11.60
C SER A 1084 -26.09 -16.36 -10.93
N PHE A 1085 -27.29 -15.77 -10.85
CA PHE A 1085 -27.48 -14.45 -10.25
C PHE A 1085 -27.28 -14.45 -8.73
N CYS A 1086 -27.62 -15.54 -8.04
CA CYS A 1086 -27.54 -15.68 -6.59
C CYS A 1086 -28.22 -14.51 -5.83
N VAL A 1087 -29.34 -14.02 -6.35
CA VAL A 1087 -30.12 -12.93 -5.74
C VAL A 1087 -31.24 -13.55 -4.91
N ASN A 1088 -31.14 -13.41 -3.58
CA ASN A 1088 -32.10 -13.94 -2.62
C ASN A 1088 -33.04 -12.86 -2.06
N ARG A 1089 -32.65 -11.59 -2.16
CA ARG A 1089 -33.37 -10.42 -1.63
C ARG A 1089 -33.36 -9.27 -2.64
N ALA A 1090 -34.39 -8.41 -2.59
CA ALA A 1090 -34.55 -7.29 -3.52
C ALA A 1090 -33.40 -6.27 -3.48
N TYR A 1091 -32.85 -5.98 -2.30
CA TYR A 1091 -31.76 -5.01 -2.18
C TYR A 1091 -30.47 -5.45 -2.89
N GLN A 1092 -30.19 -6.76 -2.95
CA GLN A 1092 -29.01 -7.31 -3.63
C GLN A 1092 -29.01 -6.98 -5.12
N LEU A 1093 -30.19 -6.86 -5.73
CA LEU A 1093 -30.31 -6.50 -7.15
C LEU A 1093 -29.79 -5.08 -7.44
N ARG A 1094 -29.92 -4.15 -6.48
CA ARG A 1094 -29.36 -2.80 -6.60
C ARG A 1094 -27.84 -2.81 -6.52
N LEU A 1095 -27.27 -3.71 -5.73
CA LEU A 1095 -25.82 -3.87 -5.55
C LEU A 1095 -25.15 -4.61 -6.71
N LEU A 1096 -25.88 -5.53 -7.34
CA LEU A 1096 -25.39 -6.33 -8.46
C LEU A 1096 -25.26 -5.50 -9.74
N ALA A 1097 -26.19 -4.57 -9.96
CA ALA A 1097 -26.22 -3.73 -11.15
C ALA A 1097 -25.18 -2.61 -11.09
N ASN A 1098 -24.38 -2.46 -12.14
CA ASN A 1098 -23.49 -1.31 -12.31
C ASN A 1098 -24.02 -0.44 -13.45
N LEU A 1099 -24.86 0.53 -13.11
CA LEU A 1099 -25.60 1.33 -14.09
C LEU A 1099 -24.78 2.54 -14.55
N THR A 1100 -24.80 2.75 -15.86
CA THR A 1100 -24.42 4.01 -16.51
C THR A 1100 -25.52 4.44 -17.46
N GLU A 1101 -25.58 5.72 -17.80
CA GLU A 1101 -26.54 6.24 -18.76
C GLU A 1101 -25.81 6.80 -19.97
N GLU A 1102 -26.30 6.46 -21.16
CA GLU A 1102 -25.84 7.06 -22.41
C GLU A 1102 -27.06 7.36 -23.30
N ASN A 1103 -27.22 8.62 -23.71
CA ASN A 1103 -28.31 9.08 -24.57
C ASN A 1103 -29.71 8.65 -24.07
N GLY A 1104 -29.95 8.71 -22.75
CA GLY A 1104 -31.22 8.28 -22.13
C GLY A 1104 -31.41 6.76 -22.01
N ILE A 1105 -30.38 5.96 -22.33
CA ILE A 1105 -30.41 4.50 -22.22
C ILE A 1105 -29.58 4.07 -21.01
N GLN A 1106 -30.21 3.36 -20.07
CA GLN A 1106 -29.51 2.72 -18.96
C GLN A 1106 -28.81 1.43 -19.39
N ILE A 1107 -27.52 1.34 -19.08
CA ILE A 1107 -26.63 0.23 -19.41
C ILE A 1107 -26.10 -0.36 -18.11
N ASP A 1108 -26.34 -1.66 -17.90
CA ASP A 1108 -25.72 -2.41 -16.81
C ASP A 1108 -24.40 -3.01 -17.31
N ARG A 1109 -23.30 -2.41 -16.90
CA ARG A 1109 -21.94 -2.75 -17.34
C ARG A 1109 -21.53 -4.17 -16.90
N LYS A 1110 -21.91 -4.58 -15.69
CA LYS A 1110 -21.62 -5.93 -15.16
C LYS A 1110 -22.40 -7.00 -15.91
N LEU A 1111 -23.70 -6.76 -16.11
CA LEU A 1111 -24.53 -7.66 -16.90
C LEU A 1111 -24.03 -7.76 -18.35
N ASN A 1112 -23.65 -6.63 -18.97
CA ASN A 1112 -23.11 -6.63 -20.32
C ASN A 1112 -21.85 -7.50 -20.44
N VAL A 1113 -20.91 -7.41 -19.50
CA VAL A 1113 -19.74 -8.31 -19.50
C VAL A 1113 -20.16 -9.77 -19.39
N ALA A 1114 -21.02 -10.11 -18.42
CA ALA A 1114 -21.48 -11.49 -18.19
C ALA A 1114 -22.14 -12.11 -19.45
N LEU A 1115 -23.08 -11.39 -20.07
CA LEU A 1115 -23.80 -11.86 -21.25
C LEU A 1115 -22.91 -12.04 -22.49
N THR A 1116 -21.78 -11.31 -22.55
CA THR A 1116 -20.90 -11.27 -23.73
C THR A 1116 -19.67 -12.16 -23.63
N ARG A 1117 -19.65 -13.07 -22.64
CA ARG A 1117 -18.60 -14.10 -22.48
C ARG A 1117 -18.86 -15.36 -23.29
N ALA A 1118 -20.12 -15.66 -23.60
CA ALA A 1118 -20.52 -16.86 -24.34
C ALA A 1118 -20.28 -16.73 -25.84
N ARG A 1119 -19.64 -17.74 -26.46
CA ARG A 1119 -19.49 -17.83 -27.92
C ARG A 1119 -20.67 -18.51 -28.58
N LYS A 1120 -21.12 -19.65 -28.03
CA LYS A 1120 -22.14 -20.52 -28.64
C LYS A 1120 -23.46 -20.52 -27.87
N GLN A 1121 -23.43 -20.67 -26.55
CA GLN A 1121 -24.64 -20.81 -25.72
C GLN A 1121 -24.52 -20.06 -24.39
N MET A 1122 -25.63 -19.48 -23.95
CA MET A 1122 -25.76 -18.75 -22.68
C MET A 1122 -26.94 -19.30 -21.88
N PHE A 1123 -26.65 -19.89 -20.72
CA PHE A 1123 -27.65 -20.34 -19.77
C PHE A 1123 -27.67 -19.40 -18.57
N ILE A 1124 -28.85 -19.05 -18.09
CA ILE A 1124 -29.03 -18.10 -17.00
C ILE A 1124 -29.93 -18.73 -15.95
N THR A 1125 -29.58 -18.61 -14.67
CA THR A 1125 -30.44 -19.04 -13.56
C THR A 1125 -30.54 -17.96 -12.49
N GLY A 1126 -31.71 -17.87 -11.86
CA GLY A 1126 -32.01 -16.89 -10.82
C GLY A 1126 -33.48 -16.85 -10.45
N VAL A 1127 -33.79 -16.11 -9.39
CA VAL A 1127 -35.14 -16.00 -8.84
C VAL A 1127 -35.97 -15.01 -9.68
N PRO A 1128 -36.95 -15.46 -10.48
CA PRO A 1128 -37.61 -14.60 -11.47
C PRO A 1128 -38.30 -13.38 -10.84
N GLN A 1129 -39.01 -13.59 -9.73
CA GLN A 1129 -39.79 -12.54 -9.06
C GLN A 1129 -38.91 -11.40 -8.51
N LEU A 1130 -37.65 -11.70 -8.18
CA LEU A 1130 -36.69 -10.69 -7.72
C LEU A 1130 -36.06 -9.98 -8.92
N LEU A 1131 -35.60 -10.73 -9.92
CA LEU A 1131 -34.97 -10.16 -11.11
C LEU A 1131 -35.92 -9.26 -11.92
N GLU A 1132 -37.21 -9.59 -12.01
CA GLU A 1132 -38.21 -8.79 -12.73
C GLU A 1132 -38.41 -7.39 -12.14
N GLN A 1133 -37.94 -7.12 -10.91
CA GLN A 1133 -38.00 -5.80 -10.28
C GLN A 1133 -37.07 -4.77 -10.93
N ASN A 1134 -36.00 -5.22 -11.63
CA ASN A 1134 -35.15 -4.33 -12.41
C ASN A 1134 -35.59 -4.34 -13.89
N PRO A 1135 -35.87 -3.17 -14.51
CA PRO A 1135 -36.32 -3.08 -15.89
C PRO A 1135 -35.40 -3.76 -16.93
N ILE A 1136 -34.07 -3.70 -16.74
CA ILE A 1136 -33.11 -4.33 -17.66
C ILE A 1136 -33.24 -5.86 -17.61
N TYR A 1137 -33.35 -6.41 -16.40
CA TYR A 1137 -33.42 -7.85 -16.15
C TYR A 1137 -34.79 -8.39 -16.57
N SER A 1138 -35.87 -7.65 -16.33
CA SER A 1138 -37.20 -7.97 -16.86
C SER A 1138 -37.20 -8.10 -18.39
N ARG A 1139 -36.54 -7.19 -19.10
CA ARG A 1139 -36.37 -7.28 -20.57
C ARG A 1139 -35.55 -8.50 -20.98
N LEU A 1140 -34.46 -8.81 -20.26
CA LEU A 1140 -33.65 -10.01 -20.50
C LEU A 1140 -34.46 -11.30 -20.33
N LEU A 1141 -35.26 -11.40 -19.27
CA LEU A 1141 -36.10 -12.57 -19.01
C LEU A 1141 -37.17 -12.75 -20.10
N LYS A 1142 -37.79 -11.66 -20.55
CA LYS A 1142 -38.71 -11.69 -21.71
C LYS A 1142 -38.00 -12.19 -22.97
N TYR A 1143 -36.77 -11.72 -23.21
CA TYR A 1143 -35.96 -12.17 -24.35
C TYR A 1143 -35.65 -13.68 -24.29
N CYS A 1144 -35.37 -14.24 -23.12
CA CYS A 1144 -35.09 -15.67 -22.95
C CYS A 1144 -36.34 -16.58 -23.13
N ARG A 1145 -37.55 -16.02 -23.00
CA ARG A 1145 -38.83 -16.73 -23.17
C ARG A 1145 -39.25 -16.80 -24.64
N LEU A 1146 -38.81 -15.85 -25.47
CA LEU A 1146 -38.90 -15.89 -26.93
C LEU A 1146 -37.94 -16.95 -27.48
#